data_AF-A0A1Q8QK18-F1
#
_entry.id   AF-A0A1Q8QK18-F1
#
_cell.length_a   1.000
_cell.length_b   1.000
_cell.length_c   1.000
_cell.angle_alpha   90.00
_cell.angle_beta   90.00
_cell.angle_gamma   90.00
#
_symmetry.space_group_name_H-M   'P 1'
#
loop_
_entity.id
_entity.type
_entity.pdbx_description
1 polymer ?
#
loop_
_entity_poly.entity_id
_entity_poly.type
_entity_poly.pdbx_seq_one_letter_code
_entity_poly.pdbx_strand_id
1 'polypeptide(L)'
;MDFWRFAVLTAVLAGLALCGRYEAGRLVFCVFFLASFAALAWSVRRFPADRTRRGTTAGILALAVFVRLLFGWAWSADSDVNRYIVEGDMQSAGANPYRLAPGDAAVPSLLSEAGQKRLARVNHPELSAAYPPLAELVCRFTAALSPTPAAFKALALLADLAACLVLARVLAARRLPPAWLAFFALSPLTLAMGAGEGHLDALVALAVVLALAAFDGRRDGWGFFWLGAAGMVKYPALVLIAFFLRPGNLSKSLWCLLPLACFWPYREAGWGVFRSLAVFAGFVSHGGPVAALFQPVLGGAAPAVSLAVGAAVLAVGWLAVADPLRGGLWAMLTVLACLPTVYPWYFLVVVPFWVLRPGWPVLWLLAAQGLVTAPAWLRGSGLGGEGAALAAAWLPFLWLLAWRLRRPAFVARRTAFGPVRTLSVIVPTRNEQAVIGRCLGSLRQTGVADVVVADGGSGDRTVALASLYGARVVVSGGGRGGQIATALRDCRTDAVLVLHADAVLDPDVPARIVRALNSWPEVAGGVVGMRFDASGRGLTLLTGLNALRALATGIGFGDQGQFFRREALSAAGGFPDMALMEDVELSLRLRSIGETISLGGGIVVSGRRWAGPGFGGKAAGVVRLFLAYLAARRLGLADPTGRRYYRRYYGRPSHHTAE
;
A
#
# COMPACT_ATOMS: atom_id res chain seq x y z
N MET A 1 16.26 32.52 0.78
CA MET A 1 15.96 31.53 -0.27
C MET A 1 16.90 30.33 -0.07
N ASP A 2 16.44 29.22 0.54
CA ASP A 2 17.24 27.97 0.66
C ASP A 2 16.93 26.98 -0.47
N PHE A 3 16.67 27.50 -1.67
CA PHE A 3 16.52 26.66 -2.87
C PHE A 3 17.80 25.86 -3.17
N TRP A 4 18.94 26.24 -2.57
CA TRP A 4 20.18 25.45 -2.54
C TRP A 4 19.99 23.99 -2.11
N ARG A 5 19.03 23.68 -1.23
CA ARG A 5 18.76 22.28 -0.82
C ARG A 5 18.10 21.44 -1.92
N PHE A 6 17.43 22.09 -2.86
CA PHE A 6 17.00 21.47 -4.11
C PHE A 6 17.97 21.76 -5.26
N ALA A 7 19.03 22.56 -5.08
CA ALA A 7 19.98 22.86 -6.14
C ALA A 7 20.76 21.60 -6.56
N VAL A 8 21.18 20.76 -5.60
CA VAL A 8 21.79 19.46 -5.91
C VAL A 8 20.83 18.59 -6.72
N LEU A 9 19.59 18.44 -6.25
CA LEU A 9 18.57 17.68 -6.99
C LEU A 9 18.33 18.28 -8.39
N THR A 10 18.23 19.59 -8.51
CA THR A 10 17.98 20.28 -9.78
C THR A 10 19.15 20.11 -10.74
N ALA A 11 20.39 20.18 -10.25
CA ALA A 11 21.59 19.94 -11.05
C ALA A 11 21.67 18.49 -11.55
N VAL A 12 21.36 17.51 -10.68
CA VAL A 12 21.35 16.09 -11.07
C VAL A 12 20.20 15.80 -12.05
N LEU A 13 19.02 16.38 -11.84
CA LEU A 13 17.89 16.29 -12.79
C LEU A 13 18.20 16.96 -14.12
N ALA A 14 18.92 18.08 -14.13
CA ALA A 14 19.40 18.70 -15.35
C ALA A 14 20.39 17.78 -16.09
N GLY A 15 21.33 17.15 -15.37
CA GLY A 15 22.21 16.12 -15.95
C GLY A 15 21.43 14.94 -16.54
N LEU A 16 20.38 14.47 -15.87
CA LEU A 16 19.48 13.44 -16.38
C LEU A 16 18.71 13.91 -17.63
N ALA A 17 18.28 15.18 -17.68
CA ALA A 17 17.68 15.74 -18.88
C ALA A 17 18.68 15.76 -20.05
N LEU A 18 19.91 16.19 -19.80
CA LEU A 18 20.98 16.19 -20.80
C LEU A 18 21.35 14.79 -21.29
N CYS A 19 21.18 13.75 -20.47
CA CYS A 19 21.32 12.36 -20.92
C CYS A 19 20.36 12.04 -22.07
N GLY A 20 19.12 12.53 -22.02
CA GLY A 20 18.17 12.37 -23.12
C GLY A 20 18.51 13.24 -24.32
N ARG A 21 18.96 14.48 -24.09
CA ARG A 21 19.28 15.42 -25.18
C ARG A 21 20.45 14.98 -26.04
N TYR A 22 21.47 14.41 -25.41
CA TYR A 22 22.70 13.98 -26.06
C TYR A 22 22.80 12.46 -26.17
N GLU A 23 21.67 11.75 -25.97
CA GLU A 23 21.57 10.30 -26.10
C GLU A 23 22.70 9.56 -25.37
N ALA A 24 22.96 9.95 -24.12
CA ALA A 24 24.04 9.42 -23.32
C ALA A 24 23.91 7.90 -23.13
N GLY A 25 25.07 7.23 -23.05
CA GLY A 25 25.16 5.79 -22.88
C GLY A 25 24.49 5.29 -21.58
N ARG A 26 24.10 4.01 -21.58
CA ARG A 26 23.35 3.36 -20.48
C ARG A 26 23.94 3.61 -19.09
N LEU A 27 25.26 3.50 -18.93
CA LEU A 27 25.90 3.70 -17.63
C LEU A 27 25.66 5.11 -17.08
N VAL A 28 25.85 6.14 -17.91
CA VAL A 28 25.68 7.54 -17.52
C VAL A 28 24.21 7.79 -17.17
N PHE A 29 23.28 7.30 -17.99
CA PHE A 29 21.84 7.37 -17.72
C PHE A 29 21.49 6.74 -16.35
N CYS A 30 21.91 5.50 -16.09
CA CYS A 30 21.63 4.80 -14.84
C CYS A 30 22.15 5.57 -13.62
N VAL A 31 23.37 6.13 -13.72
CA VAL A 31 23.98 6.92 -12.65
C VAL A 31 23.15 8.16 -12.35
N PHE A 32 22.81 8.96 -13.36
CA PHE A 32 21.99 10.18 -13.15
C PHE A 32 20.57 9.85 -12.67
N PHE A 33 19.98 8.77 -13.15
CA PHE A 33 18.64 8.34 -12.72
C PHE A 33 18.62 7.95 -11.23
N LEU A 34 19.55 7.09 -10.80
CA LEU A 34 19.69 6.68 -9.40
C LEU A 34 20.09 7.86 -8.50
N ALA A 35 21.05 8.67 -8.93
CA ALA A 35 21.49 9.85 -8.20
C ALA A 35 20.35 10.86 -7.99
N SER A 36 19.44 11.00 -8.96
CA SER A 36 18.28 11.89 -8.83
C SER A 36 17.33 11.43 -7.71
N PHE A 37 17.07 10.13 -7.58
CA PHE A 37 16.27 9.60 -6.47
C PHE A 37 16.97 9.74 -5.10
N ALA A 38 18.29 9.54 -5.05
CA ALA A 38 19.07 9.76 -3.84
C ALA A 38 19.06 11.23 -3.41
N ALA A 39 19.27 12.15 -4.34
CA ALA A 39 19.19 13.59 -4.12
C ALA A 39 17.78 14.01 -3.67
N LEU A 40 16.73 13.45 -4.28
CA LEU A 40 15.33 13.71 -3.91
C LEU A 40 15.05 13.30 -2.46
N ALA A 41 15.44 12.09 -2.07
CA ALA A 41 15.30 11.60 -0.70
C ALA A 41 16.08 12.47 0.30
N TRP A 42 17.30 12.87 -0.05
CA TRP A 42 18.14 13.73 0.77
C TRP A 42 17.52 15.13 0.96
N SER A 43 17.09 15.78 -0.13
CA SER A 43 16.48 17.12 -0.12
C SER A 43 15.22 17.16 0.72
N VAL A 44 14.34 16.15 0.61
CA VAL A 44 13.09 16.10 1.41
C VAL A 44 13.37 15.81 2.88
N ARG A 45 14.30 14.90 3.21
CA ARG A 45 14.66 14.57 4.61
C ARG A 45 15.25 15.75 5.37
N ARG A 46 16.00 16.60 4.67
CA ARG A 46 16.62 17.80 5.23
C ARG A 46 15.75 19.04 5.03
N PHE A 47 14.50 18.92 4.59
CA PHE A 47 13.66 20.09 4.37
C PHE A 47 13.26 20.73 5.72
N PRO A 48 13.44 22.05 5.91
CA PRO A 48 13.23 22.69 7.19
C PRO A 48 11.74 22.78 7.56
N ALA A 49 11.44 22.64 8.85
CA ALA A 49 10.07 22.52 9.38
C ALA A 49 9.38 23.88 9.65
N ASP A 50 10.13 24.98 9.63
CA ASP A 50 9.71 26.35 9.97
C ASP A 50 9.07 27.13 8.80
N ARG A 51 9.06 26.56 7.59
CA ARG A 51 8.52 27.21 6.39
C ARG A 51 6.99 27.20 6.36
N THR A 52 6.41 28.27 5.81
CA THR A 52 4.96 28.31 5.55
C THR A 52 4.57 27.31 4.48
N ARG A 53 3.49 26.56 4.71
CA ARG A 53 2.97 25.55 3.78
C ARG A 53 2.77 26.10 2.36
N ARG A 54 2.14 27.28 2.27
CA ARG A 54 1.85 27.94 0.98
C ARG A 54 3.13 28.23 0.19
N GLY A 55 4.15 28.81 0.83
CA GLY A 55 5.41 29.13 0.18
C GLY A 55 6.16 27.88 -0.32
N THR A 56 6.23 26.83 0.51
CA THR A 56 6.85 25.56 0.11
C THR A 56 6.13 24.91 -1.06
N THR A 57 4.80 24.83 -1.01
CA THR A 57 3.99 24.25 -2.10
C THR A 57 4.16 25.04 -3.39
N ALA A 58 4.06 26.37 -3.36
CA ALA A 58 4.23 27.21 -4.55
C ALA A 58 5.64 27.07 -5.16
N GLY A 59 6.69 27.04 -4.33
CA GLY A 59 8.06 26.85 -4.80
C GLY A 59 8.29 25.50 -5.46
N ILE A 60 7.76 24.41 -4.90
CA ILE A 60 7.86 23.09 -5.51
C ILE A 60 7.10 23.04 -6.83
N LEU A 61 5.90 23.64 -6.91
CA LEU A 61 5.11 23.68 -8.15
C LEU A 61 5.81 24.50 -9.25
N ALA A 62 6.41 25.64 -8.91
CA ALA A 62 7.18 26.44 -9.86
C ALA A 62 8.37 25.64 -10.42
N LEU A 63 9.13 24.96 -9.55
CA LEU A 63 10.22 24.08 -9.98
C LEU A 63 9.70 22.89 -10.81
N ALA A 64 8.54 22.34 -10.45
CA ALA A 64 7.91 21.24 -11.17
C ALA A 64 7.56 21.60 -12.62
N VAL A 65 7.08 22.82 -12.86
CA VAL A 65 6.83 23.37 -14.20
C VAL A 65 8.15 23.48 -14.96
N PHE A 66 9.14 24.15 -14.38
CA PHE A 66 10.45 24.35 -15.02
C PHE A 66 11.11 23.03 -15.44
N VAL A 67 11.20 22.05 -14.52
CA VAL A 67 11.87 20.77 -14.80
C VAL A 67 11.06 19.93 -15.81
N ARG A 68 9.72 19.98 -15.79
CA ARG A 68 8.91 19.29 -16.82
C ARG A 68 9.12 19.87 -18.21
N LEU A 69 9.22 21.19 -18.35
CA LEU A 69 9.53 21.83 -19.63
C LEU A 69 10.94 21.42 -20.11
N LEU A 70 11.90 21.34 -19.20
CA LEU A 70 13.26 20.86 -19.51
C LEU A 70 13.25 19.42 -20.04
N PHE A 71 12.56 18.49 -19.38
CA PHE A 71 12.44 17.10 -19.87
C PHE A 71 11.62 17.01 -21.16
N GLY A 72 10.55 17.79 -21.27
CA GLY A 72 9.74 17.91 -22.48
C GLY A 72 10.55 18.39 -23.69
N TRP A 73 11.53 19.26 -23.49
CA TRP A 73 12.48 19.67 -24.53
C TRP A 73 13.59 18.66 -24.78
N ALA A 74 14.15 18.08 -23.73
CA ALA A 74 15.39 17.31 -23.82
C ALA A 74 15.20 15.86 -24.30
N TRP A 75 14.09 15.21 -23.95
CA TRP A 75 13.89 13.78 -24.21
C TRP A 75 13.09 13.55 -25.50
N SER A 76 13.36 12.47 -26.22
CA SER A 76 12.53 12.04 -27.34
C SER A 76 11.25 11.36 -26.85
N ALA A 77 10.19 11.42 -27.65
CA ALA A 77 8.96 10.69 -27.36
C ALA A 77 9.18 9.18 -27.51
N ASP A 78 8.45 8.40 -26.74
CA ASP A 78 8.56 6.94 -26.80
C ASP A 78 8.05 6.37 -28.12
N SER A 79 8.46 5.14 -28.46
CA SER A 79 7.92 4.45 -29.64
C SER A 79 6.43 4.15 -29.50
N ASP A 80 5.89 4.00 -28.29
CA ASP A 80 4.44 3.91 -28.04
C ASP A 80 3.68 5.15 -28.55
N VAL A 81 4.31 6.33 -28.54
CA VAL A 81 3.66 7.57 -29.04
C VAL A 81 3.39 7.50 -30.54
N ASN A 82 4.21 6.80 -31.33
CA ASN A 82 3.90 6.58 -32.75
C ASN A 82 2.62 5.76 -32.91
N ARG A 83 2.41 4.77 -32.03
CA ARG A 83 1.19 3.96 -32.02
C ARG A 83 -0.02 4.80 -31.63
N TYR A 84 0.08 5.65 -30.61
CA TYR A 84 -1.01 6.55 -30.20
C TYR A 84 -1.45 7.49 -31.34
N ILE A 85 -0.49 8.03 -32.08
CA ILE A 85 -0.78 8.90 -33.22
C ILE A 85 -1.50 8.12 -34.32
N VAL A 86 -0.96 6.95 -34.72
CA VAL A 86 -1.53 6.15 -35.81
C VAL A 86 -2.93 5.64 -35.45
N GLU A 87 -3.12 5.08 -34.26
CA GLU A 87 -4.44 4.61 -33.81
C GLU A 87 -5.42 5.78 -33.65
N GLY A 88 -4.97 6.97 -33.24
CA GLY A 88 -5.79 8.18 -33.17
C GLY A 88 -6.20 8.72 -34.55
N ASP A 89 -5.29 8.69 -35.53
CA ASP A 89 -5.55 9.06 -36.92
C ASP A 89 -6.52 8.09 -37.59
N MET A 90 -6.31 6.77 -37.40
CA MET A 90 -7.23 5.73 -37.87
C MET A 90 -8.66 5.99 -37.38
N GLN A 91 -8.80 6.29 -36.09
CA GLN A 91 -10.10 6.62 -35.50
C GLN A 91 -10.72 7.90 -36.06
N SER A 92 -9.89 8.89 -36.38
CA SER A 92 -10.35 10.14 -36.99
C SER A 92 -10.87 9.92 -38.42
N ALA A 93 -10.33 8.94 -39.13
CA ALA A 93 -10.82 8.45 -40.42
C ALA A 93 -12.02 7.47 -40.31
N GLY A 94 -12.54 7.23 -39.10
CA GLY A 94 -13.69 6.35 -38.86
C GLY A 94 -13.35 4.86 -38.71
N ALA A 95 -12.06 4.49 -38.70
CA ALA A 95 -11.65 3.11 -38.48
C ALA A 95 -11.74 2.73 -36.98
N ASN A 96 -12.04 1.45 -36.73
CA ASN A 96 -12.04 0.89 -35.37
C ASN A 96 -10.67 0.23 -35.06
N PRO A 97 -9.87 0.79 -34.14
CA PRO A 97 -8.51 0.31 -33.87
C PRO A 97 -8.49 -1.06 -33.18
N TYR A 98 -9.63 -1.54 -32.66
CA TYR A 98 -9.78 -2.90 -32.13
C TYR A 98 -10.10 -3.94 -33.21
N ARG A 99 -10.41 -3.52 -34.44
CA ARG A 99 -10.66 -4.42 -35.58
C ARG A 99 -9.54 -4.38 -36.61
N LEU A 100 -8.93 -3.22 -36.80
CA LEU A 100 -7.84 -2.99 -37.74
C LEU A 100 -6.54 -2.76 -36.98
N ALA A 101 -5.52 -3.55 -37.30
CA ALA A 101 -4.18 -3.36 -36.77
C ALA A 101 -3.41 -2.34 -37.65
N PRO A 102 -2.46 -1.58 -37.09
CA PRO A 102 -1.67 -0.62 -37.87
C PRO A 102 -0.99 -1.23 -39.11
N GLY A 103 -0.57 -2.49 -39.05
CA GLY A 103 0.07 -3.21 -40.15
C GLY A 103 -0.88 -3.71 -41.24
N ASP A 104 -2.19 -3.54 -41.11
CA ASP A 104 -3.15 -4.02 -42.12
C ASP A 104 -3.03 -3.20 -43.42
N ALA A 105 -3.15 -3.87 -44.56
CA ALA A 105 -2.93 -3.29 -45.89
C ALA A 105 -3.86 -2.09 -46.21
N ALA A 106 -5.02 -2.01 -45.56
CA ALA A 106 -5.96 -0.89 -45.74
C ALA A 106 -5.53 0.38 -44.98
N VAL A 107 -4.76 0.27 -43.90
CA VAL A 107 -4.45 1.37 -42.98
C VAL A 107 -3.69 2.53 -43.62
N PRO A 108 -2.65 2.33 -44.46
CA PRO A 108 -1.91 3.45 -45.07
C PRO A 108 -2.81 4.46 -45.80
N SER A 109 -3.86 3.98 -46.48
CA SER A 109 -4.81 4.83 -47.22
C SER A 109 -5.76 5.65 -46.33
N LEU A 110 -5.90 5.26 -45.06
CA LEU A 110 -6.77 5.91 -44.08
C LEU A 110 -6.04 7.00 -43.28
N LEU A 111 -4.71 6.97 -43.25
CA LEU A 111 -3.90 7.84 -42.40
C LEU A 111 -3.66 9.20 -43.04
N SER A 112 -3.57 10.23 -42.19
CA SER A 112 -3.02 11.52 -42.60
C SER A 112 -1.55 11.38 -43.03
N GLU A 113 -0.99 12.37 -43.70
CA GLU A 113 0.43 12.41 -44.05
C GLU A 113 1.34 12.23 -42.80
N ALA A 114 0.92 12.81 -41.67
CA ALA A 114 1.64 12.67 -40.40
C ALA A 114 1.58 11.23 -39.87
N GLY A 115 0.39 10.59 -39.91
CA GLY A 115 0.21 9.19 -39.53
C GLY A 115 1.03 8.24 -40.42
N GLN A 116 1.01 8.43 -41.73
CA GLN A 116 1.78 7.62 -42.68
C GLN A 116 3.28 7.66 -42.39
N LYS A 117 3.84 8.85 -42.11
CA LYS A 117 5.25 9.01 -41.73
C LYS A 117 5.64 8.24 -40.46
N ARG A 118 4.67 7.91 -39.61
CA ARG A 118 4.91 7.22 -38.32
C ARG A 118 4.55 5.75 -38.34
N LEU A 119 3.79 5.29 -39.33
CA LEU A 119 3.38 3.91 -39.46
C LEU A 119 4.55 2.92 -39.36
N ALA A 120 5.66 3.21 -40.05
CA ALA A 120 6.87 2.38 -40.03
C ALA A 120 7.58 2.29 -38.65
N ARG A 121 7.19 3.13 -37.68
CA ARG A 121 7.78 3.20 -36.33
C ARG A 121 6.83 2.73 -35.23
N VAL A 122 5.68 2.17 -35.60
CA VAL A 122 4.69 1.64 -34.66
C VAL A 122 5.21 0.33 -34.06
N ASN A 123 5.14 0.21 -32.73
CA ASN A 123 5.41 -1.06 -32.04
C ASN A 123 4.27 -2.04 -32.29
N HIS A 124 4.61 -3.32 -32.50
CA HIS A 124 3.64 -4.40 -32.71
C HIS A 124 2.57 -4.07 -33.76
N PRO A 125 2.97 -3.68 -35.00
CA PRO A 125 2.03 -3.29 -36.05
C PRO A 125 1.04 -4.43 -36.41
N GLU A 126 1.41 -5.68 -36.13
CA GLU A 126 0.58 -6.87 -36.31
C GLU A 126 -0.60 -6.98 -35.34
N LEU A 127 -0.59 -6.23 -34.24
CA LEU A 127 -1.64 -6.28 -33.21
C LEU A 127 -2.58 -5.09 -33.36
N SER A 128 -3.90 -5.34 -33.26
CA SER A 128 -4.90 -4.29 -33.02
C SER A 128 -4.70 -3.64 -31.65
N ALA A 129 -5.40 -2.53 -31.36
CA ALA A 129 -5.31 -1.83 -30.09
C ALA A 129 -5.47 -2.76 -28.88
N ALA A 130 -4.58 -2.57 -27.89
CA ALA A 130 -4.61 -3.28 -26.61
C ALA A 130 -4.90 -2.33 -25.42
N TYR A 131 -4.89 -1.01 -25.66
CA TYR A 131 -5.21 -0.04 -24.63
C TYR A 131 -6.72 -0.02 -24.38
N PRO A 132 -7.18 0.31 -23.16
CA PRO A 132 -8.60 0.42 -22.90
C PRO A 132 -9.21 1.67 -23.56
N PRO A 133 -10.55 1.73 -23.69
CA PRO A 133 -11.20 2.69 -24.58
C PRO A 133 -11.00 4.17 -24.25
N LEU A 134 -10.81 4.55 -22.98
CA LEU A 134 -10.55 5.96 -22.67
C LEU A 134 -9.17 6.38 -23.14
N ALA A 135 -8.16 5.49 -23.09
CA ALA A 135 -6.86 5.77 -23.70
C ALA A 135 -7.00 5.98 -25.22
N GLU A 136 -7.75 5.11 -25.92
CA GLU A 136 -7.98 5.25 -27.37
C GLU A 136 -8.71 6.54 -27.74
N LEU A 137 -9.74 6.92 -26.98
CA LEU A 137 -10.44 8.18 -27.20
C LEU A 137 -9.56 9.40 -26.95
N VAL A 138 -8.66 9.32 -25.96
CA VAL A 138 -7.64 10.34 -25.73
C VAL A 138 -6.66 10.40 -26.90
N CYS A 139 -6.19 9.26 -27.41
CA CYS A 139 -5.34 9.20 -28.61
C CYS A 139 -6.02 9.86 -29.80
N ARG A 140 -7.29 9.52 -30.07
CA ARG A 140 -8.11 10.15 -31.11
C ARG A 140 -8.20 11.66 -30.93
N PHE A 141 -8.55 12.12 -29.72
CA PHE A 141 -8.69 13.55 -29.44
C PHE A 141 -7.38 14.30 -29.64
N THR A 142 -6.27 13.78 -29.12
CA THR A 142 -4.96 14.41 -29.23
C THR A 142 -4.45 14.41 -30.66
N ALA A 143 -4.60 13.31 -31.40
CA ALA A 143 -4.21 13.23 -32.80
C ALA A 143 -5.05 14.19 -33.68
N ALA A 144 -6.35 14.30 -33.42
CA ALA A 144 -7.23 15.24 -34.12
C ALA A 144 -6.85 16.71 -33.90
N LEU A 145 -6.30 17.06 -32.73
CA LEU A 145 -5.75 18.40 -32.48
C LEU A 145 -4.39 18.58 -33.16
N SER A 146 -3.49 17.61 -33.00
CA SER A 146 -2.17 17.60 -33.63
C SER A 146 -1.58 16.19 -33.57
N PRO A 147 -1.40 15.50 -34.71
CA PRO A 147 -0.87 14.14 -34.78
C PRO A 147 0.67 14.15 -34.68
N THR A 148 1.19 14.77 -33.62
CA THR A 148 2.63 14.95 -33.40
C THR A 148 3.06 14.42 -32.03
N PRO A 149 4.30 13.90 -31.90
CA PRO A 149 4.80 13.46 -30.60
C PRO A 149 4.82 14.58 -29.54
N ALA A 150 5.01 15.83 -29.98
CA ALA A 150 4.98 16.99 -29.09
C ALA A 150 3.61 17.19 -28.43
N ALA A 151 2.50 16.95 -29.16
CA ALA A 151 1.16 17.07 -28.61
C ALA A 151 0.87 16.02 -27.52
N PHE A 152 1.28 14.77 -27.74
CA PHE A 152 1.16 13.70 -26.75
C PHE A 152 2.03 13.94 -25.51
N LYS A 153 3.26 14.44 -25.70
CA LYS A 153 4.10 14.88 -24.58
C LYS A 153 3.50 16.05 -23.81
N ALA A 154 2.90 17.01 -24.50
CA ALA A 154 2.20 18.13 -23.86
C ALA A 154 0.99 17.65 -23.05
N LEU A 155 0.20 16.71 -23.58
CA LEU A 155 -0.89 16.08 -22.84
C LEU A 155 -0.38 15.41 -21.55
N ALA A 156 0.64 14.55 -21.66
CA ALA A 156 1.20 13.86 -20.51
C ALA A 156 1.74 14.86 -19.47
N LEU A 157 2.48 15.89 -19.90
CA LEU A 157 2.99 16.97 -19.05
C LEU A 157 1.87 17.71 -18.32
N LEU A 158 0.79 18.07 -19.02
CA LEU A 158 -0.36 18.77 -18.43
C LEU A 158 -1.09 17.90 -17.41
N ALA A 159 -1.28 16.61 -17.70
CA ALA A 159 -1.86 15.65 -16.76
C ALA A 159 -1.02 15.55 -15.48
N ASP A 160 0.29 15.50 -15.63
CA ASP A 160 1.25 15.42 -14.54
C ASP A 160 1.23 16.68 -13.65
N LEU A 161 1.18 17.87 -14.26
CA LEU A 161 1.04 19.13 -13.54
C LEU A 161 -0.31 19.25 -12.81
N ALA A 162 -1.39 18.81 -13.45
CA ALA A 162 -2.70 18.72 -12.80
C ALA A 162 -2.65 17.78 -11.58
N ALA A 163 -1.96 16.63 -11.71
CA ALA A 163 -1.76 15.71 -10.61
C ALA A 163 -0.96 16.36 -9.47
N CYS A 164 0.09 17.13 -9.75
CA CYS A 164 0.81 17.91 -8.72
C CYS A 164 -0.13 18.86 -7.97
N LEU A 165 -0.98 19.60 -8.68
CA LEU A 165 -1.90 20.58 -8.10
C LEU A 165 -2.95 19.92 -7.20
N VAL A 166 -3.50 18.78 -7.61
CA VAL A 166 -4.47 18.04 -6.80
C VAL A 166 -3.78 17.36 -5.61
N LEU A 167 -2.60 16.77 -5.81
CA LEU A 167 -1.83 16.12 -4.74
C LEU A 167 -1.40 17.11 -3.65
N ALA A 168 -1.07 18.35 -4.03
CA ALA A 168 -0.81 19.42 -3.06
C ALA A 168 -2.01 19.68 -2.14
N ARG A 169 -3.24 19.62 -2.67
CA ARG A 169 -4.48 19.73 -1.88
C ARG A 169 -4.69 18.52 -0.99
N VAL A 170 -4.43 17.30 -1.50
CA VAL A 170 -4.49 16.05 -0.71
C VAL A 170 -3.52 16.11 0.48
N LEU A 171 -2.27 16.52 0.26
CA LEU A 171 -1.27 16.70 1.32
C LEU A 171 -1.73 17.72 2.37
N ALA A 172 -2.35 18.82 1.95
CA ALA A 172 -2.90 19.83 2.86
C ALA A 172 -4.07 19.29 3.69
N ALA A 173 -5.06 18.64 3.06
CA ALA A 173 -6.21 18.05 3.73
C ALA A 173 -5.81 17.01 4.78
N ARG A 174 -4.76 16.21 4.50
CA ARG A 174 -4.22 15.20 5.41
C ARG A 174 -3.21 15.74 6.42
N ARG A 175 -2.97 17.06 6.45
CA ARG A 175 -1.96 17.72 7.30
C ARG A 175 -0.55 17.12 7.16
N LEU A 176 -0.21 16.63 5.97
CA LEU A 176 1.12 16.07 5.67
C LEU A 176 2.11 17.18 5.28
N PRO A 177 3.43 16.98 5.45
CA PRO A 177 4.42 18.00 5.11
C PRO A 177 4.33 18.39 3.62
N PRO A 178 4.31 19.70 3.28
CA PRO A 178 4.23 20.15 1.88
C PRO A 178 5.45 19.73 1.05
N ALA A 179 6.61 19.54 1.70
CA ALA A 179 7.84 19.07 1.04
C ALA A 179 7.69 17.69 0.40
N TRP A 180 6.74 16.86 0.87
CA TRP A 180 6.48 15.55 0.27
C TRP A 180 5.94 15.65 -1.14
N LEU A 181 5.39 16.80 -1.55
CA LEU A 181 4.98 17.04 -2.95
C LEU A 181 6.16 16.83 -3.92
N ALA A 182 7.40 17.10 -3.49
CA ALA A 182 8.58 16.87 -4.32
C ALA A 182 8.76 15.40 -4.72
N PHE A 183 8.28 14.43 -3.92
CA PHE A 183 8.34 13.01 -4.26
C PHE A 183 7.53 12.64 -5.51
N PHE A 184 6.55 13.45 -5.88
CA PHE A 184 5.85 13.34 -7.16
C PHE A 184 6.39 14.36 -8.16
N ALA A 185 6.45 15.62 -7.74
CA ALA A 185 6.72 16.74 -8.64
C ALA A 185 8.15 16.74 -9.21
N LEU A 186 9.12 16.17 -8.49
CA LEU A 186 10.53 16.11 -8.89
C LEU A 186 11.01 14.65 -9.00
N SER A 187 10.07 13.71 -9.18
CA SER A 187 10.39 12.30 -9.36
C SER A 187 11.03 12.07 -10.74
N PRO A 188 12.21 11.47 -10.83
CA PRO A 188 12.84 11.16 -12.12
C PRO A 188 11.91 10.32 -13.01
N LEU A 189 11.11 9.45 -12.42
CA LEU A 189 10.18 8.59 -13.14
C LEU A 189 9.03 9.38 -13.79
N THR A 190 8.37 10.29 -13.06
CA THR A 190 7.27 11.10 -13.62
C THR A 190 7.78 12.07 -14.68
N LEU A 191 8.99 12.62 -14.46
CA LEU A 191 9.64 13.55 -15.38
C LEU A 191 10.06 12.86 -16.68
N ALA A 192 10.79 11.75 -16.59
CA ALA A 192 11.26 11.01 -17.76
C ALA A 192 10.12 10.34 -18.52
N MET A 193 9.32 9.52 -17.85
CA MET A 193 8.33 8.66 -18.51
C MET A 193 7.06 9.44 -18.89
N GLY A 194 6.62 10.36 -18.03
CA GLY A 194 5.45 11.20 -18.28
C GLY A 194 5.78 12.34 -19.24
N ALA A 195 6.46 13.38 -18.75
CA ALA A 195 6.72 14.59 -19.53
C ALA A 195 7.76 14.41 -20.65
N GLY A 196 8.79 13.60 -20.43
CA GLY A 196 9.87 13.36 -21.38
C GLY A 196 9.46 12.47 -22.55
N GLU A 197 8.91 11.29 -22.24
CA GLU A 197 8.58 10.26 -23.24
C GLU A 197 7.12 10.31 -23.72
N GLY A 198 6.20 10.91 -22.95
CA GLY A 198 4.81 11.11 -23.38
C GLY A 198 3.87 9.94 -23.10
N HIS A 199 4.18 9.09 -22.11
CA HIS A 199 3.31 7.95 -21.77
C HIS A 199 1.97 8.38 -21.16
N LEU A 200 0.89 7.73 -21.59
CA LEU A 200 -0.47 7.97 -21.10
C LEU A 200 -0.68 7.58 -19.63
N ASP A 201 0.23 6.83 -19.02
CA ASP A 201 0.21 6.47 -17.60
C ASP A 201 0.22 7.70 -16.66
N ALA A 202 0.62 8.88 -17.15
CA ALA A 202 0.42 10.16 -16.46
C ALA A 202 -1.07 10.45 -16.17
N LEU A 203 -1.98 10.05 -17.06
CA LEU A 203 -3.43 10.16 -16.86
C LEU A 203 -3.94 9.18 -15.80
N VAL A 204 -3.33 7.99 -15.69
CA VAL A 204 -3.62 7.04 -14.61
C VAL A 204 -3.24 7.66 -13.26
N ALA A 205 -2.04 8.25 -13.18
CA ALA A 205 -1.58 8.92 -11.97
C ALA A 205 -2.50 10.09 -11.59
N LEU A 206 -2.91 10.92 -12.55
CA LEU A 206 -3.89 11.99 -12.35
C LEU A 206 -5.23 11.46 -11.83
N ALA A 207 -5.79 10.43 -12.46
CA ALA A 207 -7.05 9.83 -12.06
C ALA A 207 -6.97 9.23 -10.64
N VAL A 208 -5.86 8.57 -10.28
CA VAL A 208 -5.64 8.09 -8.90
C VAL A 208 -5.59 9.25 -7.91
N VAL A 209 -4.88 10.34 -8.22
CA VAL A 209 -4.82 11.51 -7.33
C VAL A 209 -6.19 12.20 -7.18
N LEU A 210 -6.97 12.30 -8.26
CA LEU A 210 -8.35 12.80 -8.22
C LEU A 210 -9.26 11.89 -7.38
N ALA A 211 -9.10 10.57 -7.49
CA ALA A 211 -9.81 9.62 -6.66
C ALA A 211 -9.48 9.82 -5.18
N LEU A 212 -8.19 9.92 -4.83
CA LEU A 212 -7.73 10.19 -3.47
C LEU A 212 -8.33 11.49 -2.91
N ALA A 213 -8.32 12.57 -3.69
CA ALA A 213 -8.91 13.85 -3.29
C ALA A 213 -10.43 13.75 -3.09
N ALA A 214 -11.14 12.99 -3.93
CA ALA A 214 -12.58 12.76 -3.80
C ALA A 214 -12.91 11.96 -2.52
N PHE A 215 -12.16 10.89 -2.24
CA PHE A 215 -12.35 10.10 -1.01
C PHE A 215 -12.03 10.91 0.26
N ASP A 216 -11.01 11.77 0.24
CA ASP A 216 -10.70 12.67 1.36
C ASP A 216 -11.79 13.72 1.57
N GLY A 217 -12.39 14.20 0.47
CA GLY A 217 -13.54 15.09 0.48
C GLY A 217 -14.88 14.39 0.74
N ARG A 218 -14.90 13.10 1.13
CA ARG A 218 -16.11 12.27 1.34
C ARG A 218 -17.05 12.17 0.12
N ARG A 219 -16.54 12.44 -1.08
CA ARG A 219 -17.23 12.33 -2.37
C ARG A 219 -16.95 10.96 -3.01
N ASP A 220 -17.29 9.87 -2.31
CA ASP A 220 -16.84 8.53 -2.71
C ASP A 220 -17.29 8.11 -4.12
N GLY A 221 -18.47 8.54 -4.58
CA GLY A 221 -18.94 8.24 -5.95
C GLY A 221 -17.99 8.77 -7.01
N TRP A 222 -17.54 10.02 -6.88
CA TRP A 222 -16.49 10.59 -7.72
C TRP A 222 -15.15 9.87 -7.53
N GLY A 223 -14.85 9.40 -6.31
CA GLY A 223 -13.69 8.55 -6.07
C GLY A 223 -13.70 7.28 -6.92
N PHE A 224 -14.83 6.57 -6.94
CA PHE A 224 -15.00 5.37 -7.76
C PHE A 224 -15.05 5.65 -9.26
N PHE A 225 -15.66 6.76 -9.68
CA PHE A 225 -15.60 7.23 -11.06
C PHE A 225 -14.16 7.36 -11.55
N TRP A 226 -13.32 8.06 -10.79
CA TRP A 226 -11.91 8.25 -11.16
C TRP A 226 -11.08 6.97 -11.14
N LEU A 227 -11.37 6.03 -10.22
CA LEU A 227 -10.74 4.69 -10.27
C LEU A 227 -11.18 3.89 -11.51
N GLY A 228 -12.46 3.98 -11.91
CA GLY A 228 -12.94 3.41 -13.17
C GLY A 228 -12.26 4.05 -14.38
N ALA A 229 -12.11 5.38 -14.39
CA ALA A 229 -11.43 6.11 -15.45
C ALA A 229 -9.95 5.73 -15.54
N ALA A 230 -9.26 5.57 -14.41
CA ALA A 230 -7.89 5.05 -14.37
C ALA A 230 -7.79 3.66 -15.02
N GLY A 231 -8.75 2.77 -14.73
CA GLY A 231 -8.88 1.46 -15.36
C GLY A 231 -9.13 1.51 -16.87
N MET A 232 -9.85 2.53 -17.34
CA MET A 232 -10.10 2.77 -18.78
C MET A 232 -8.92 3.47 -19.49
N VAL A 233 -7.89 3.90 -18.76
CA VAL A 233 -6.59 4.25 -19.35
C VAL A 233 -5.63 3.06 -19.28
N LYS A 234 -5.66 2.29 -18.18
CA LYS A 234 -4.85 1.08 -18.00
C LYS A 234 -5.57 0.05 -17.14
N TYR A 235 -5.98 -1.08 -17.72
CA TYR A 235 -6.76 -2.13 -17.04
C TYR A 235 -6.25 -2.57 -15.66
N PRO A 236 -4.93 -2.73 -15.41
CA PRO A 236 -4.42 -3.14 -14.10
C PRO A 236 -4.85 -2.21 -12.95
N ALA A 237 -5.16 -0.93 -13.22
CA ALA A 237 -5.63 0.00 -12.19
C ALA A 237 -7.03 -0.33 -11.65
N LEU A 238 -7.83 -1.16 -12.34
CA LEU A 238 -9.16 -1.59 -11.87
C LEU A 238 -9.11 -2.32 -10.52
N VAL A 239 -7.98 -2.96 -10.17
CA VAL A 239 -7.79 -3.61 -8.87
C VAL A 239 -8.01 -2.65 -7.70
N LEU A 240 -7.74 -1.35 -7.90
CA LEU A 240 -7.86 -0.33 -6.86
C LEU A 240 -9.30 -0.20 -6.36
N ILE A 241 -10.31 -0.42 -7.21
CA ILE A 241 -11.73 -0.27 -6.85
C ILE A 241 -12.05 -1.11 -5.60
N ALA A 242 -11.64 -2.38 -5.59
CA ALA A 242 -11.89 -3.29 -4.47
C ALA A 242 -11.22 -2.84 -3.17
N PHE A 243 -10.06 -2.18 -3.25
CA PHE A 243 -9.29 -1.74 -2.07
C PHE A 243 -9.85 -0.47 -1.42
N PHE A 244 -10.66 0.30 -2.14
CA PHE A 244 -11.34 1.50 -1.65
C PHE A 244 -12.77 1.27 -1.16
N LEU A 245 -13.32 0.06 -1.35
CA LEU A 245 -14.60 -0.36 -0.79
C LEU A 245 -14.55 -0.38 0.74
N ARG A 246 -15.58 0.22 1.33
CA ARG A 246 -15.83 0.31 2.77
C ARG A 246 -17.34 0.17 2.99
N PRO A 247 -17.79 -0.38 4.13
CA PRO A 247 -19.22 -0.58 4.41
C PRO A 247 -20.13 0.62 4.08
N GLY A 248 -19.66 1.84 4.37
CA GLY A 248 -20.42 3.07 4.12
C GLY A 248 -20.43 3.60 2.69
N ASN A 249 -19.72 2.96 1.73
CA ASN A 249 -19.62 3.46 0.36
C ASN A 249 -19.93 2.43 -0.74
N LEU A 250 -20.45 1.25 -0.39
CA LEU A 250 -20.77 0.18 -1.36
C LEU A 250 -21.72 0.66 -2.46
N SER A 251 -22.80 1.36 -2.12
CA SER A 251 -23.77 1.86 -3.12
C SER A 251 -23.15 2.84 -4.12
N LYS A 252 -22.17 3.63 -3.67
CA LYS A 252 -21.44 4.59 -4.49
C LYS A 252 -20.44 3.92 -5.45
N SER A 253 -20.09 2.65 -5.21
CA SER A 253 -19.12 1.93 -6.04
C SER A 253 -19.57 1.77 -7.50
N LEU A 254 -20.88 1.76 -7.76
CA LEU A 254 -21.45 1.67 -9.11
C LEU A 254 -21.00 2.80 -10.04
N TRP A 255 -20.51 3.92 -9.50
CA TRP A 255 -19.96 5.02 -10.31
C TRP A 255 -18.70 4.64 -11.07
N CYS A 256 -17.98 3.57 -10.65
CA CYS A 256 -16.85 3.04 -11.42
C CYS A 256 -17.27 2.43 -12.77
N LEU A 257 -18.57 2.18 -12.98
CA LEU A 257 -19.12 1.66 -14.22
C LEU A 257 -19.38 2.77 -15.25
N LEU A 258 -19.51 4.04 -14.84
CA LEU A 258 -19.78 5.15 -15.77
C LEU A 258 -18.69 5.30 -16.85
N PRO A 259 -17.38 5.20 -16.53
CA PRO A 259 -16.33 5.20 -17.56
C PRO A 259 -16.43 4.06 -18.59
N LEU A 260 -17.17 2.97 -18.32
CA LEU A 260 -17.40 1.91 -19.30
C LEU A 260 -18.21 2.38 -20.51
N ALA A 261 -18.89 3.54 -20.43
CA ALA A 261 -19.50 4.18 -21.58
C ALA A 261 -18.48 4.44 -22.72
N CYS A 262 -17.19 4.51 -22.42
CA CYS A 262 -16.13 4.65 -23.42
C CYS A 262 -16.04 3.43 -24.37
N PHE A 263 -16.64 2.28 -24.04
CA PHE A 263 -16.74 1.15 -24.97
C PHE A 263 -17.76 1.38 -26.10
N TRP A 264 -18.72 2.30 -25.93
CA TRP A 264 -19.81 2.50 -26.88
C TRP A 264 -19.37 2.81 -28.32
N PRO A 265 -18.35 3.66 -28.56
CA PRO A 265 -17.82 3.90 -29.91
C PRO A 265 -17.23 2.65 -30.56
N TYR A 266 -16.83 1.65 -29.77
CA TYR A 266 -16.15 0.44 -30.23
C TYR A 266 -17.02 -0.81 -30.13
N ARG A 267 -18.33 -0.67 -29.90
CA ARG A 267 -19.27 -1.79 -29.69
C ARG A 267 -19.24 -2.86 -30.79
N GLU A 268 -18.92 -2.47 -32.02
CA GLU A 268 -18.79 -3.37 -33.17
C GLU A 268 -17.63 -4.37 -33.04
N ALA A 269 -16.61 -4.07 -32.24
CA ALA A 269 -15.53 -5.01 -31.97
C ALA A 269 -15.95 -6.13 -31.00
N GLY A 270 -17.05 -5.97 -30.25
CA GLY A 270 -17.52 -6.96 -29.28
C GLY A 270 -16.39 -7.38 -28.31
N TRP A 271 -16.21 -8.69 -28.13
CA TRP A 271 -15.12 -9.25 -27.33
C TRP A 271 -13.72 -9.09 -27.94
N GLY A 272 -13.64 -8.70 -29.23
CA GLY A 272 -12.39 -8.47 -29.95
C GLY A 272 -11.50 -7.39 -29.33
N VAL A 273 -12.07 -6.47 -28.54
CA VAL A 273 -11.33 -5.44 -27.78
C VAL A 273 -10.28 -6.01 -26.81
N PHE A 274 -10.40 -7.28 -26.41
CA PHE A 274 -9.45 -7.95 -25.53
C PHE A 274 -8.49 -8.90 -26.26
N ARG A 275 -8.62 -9.07 -27.58
CA ARG A 275 -7.83 -10.04 -28.35
C ARG A 275 -6.33 -9.74 -28.27
N SER A 276 -5.93 -8.51 -28.59
CA SER A 276 -4.51 -8.11 -28.53
C SER A 276 -3.97 -8.14 -27.11
N LEU A 277 -4.80 -7.82 -26.10
CA LEU A 277 -4.40 -7.89 -24.70
C LEU A 277 -4.10 -9.34 -24.28
N ALA A 278 -4.95 -10.29 -24.66
CA ALA A 278 -4.75 -11.72 -24.39
C ALA A 278 -3.50 -12.26 -25.11
N VAL A 279 -3.28 -11.86 -26.36
CA VAL A 279 -2.08 -12.20 -27.14
C VAL A 279 -0.84 -11.63 -26.44
N PHE A 280 -0.81 -10.33 -26.16
CA PHE A 280 0.34 -9.69 -25.52
C PHE A 280 0.70 -10.31 -24.16
N ALA A 281 -0.29 -10.72 -23.37
CA ALA A 281 -0.09 -11.40 -22.10
C ALA A 281 0.53 -12.82 -22.24
N GLY A 282 0.38 -13.47 -23.40
CA GLY A 282 0.88 -14.83 -23.65
C GLY A 282 2.27 -14.92 -24.29
N PHE A 283 2.73 -13.87 -24.98
CA PHE A 283 3.96 -13.92 -25.78
C PHE A 283 5.17 -13.19 -25.18
N VAL A 284 4.97 -12.27 -24.23
CA VAL A 284 6.05 -11.40 -23.75
C VAL A 284 6.12 -11.43 -22.22
N SER A 285 7.19 -11.99 -21.67
CA SER A 285 7.56 -11.85 -20.27
C SER A 285 8.76 -10.90 -20.14
N HIS A 286 8.57 -9.71 -19.59
CA HIS A 286 9.62 -8.71 -19.47
C HIS A 286 9.46 -7.89 -18.19
N GLY A 287 10.47 -7.80 -17.31
CA GLY A 287 10.37 -6.97 -16.10
C GLY A 287 9.49 -7.53 -14.97
N GLY A 288 8.69 -8.58 -15.22
CA GLY A 288 7.82 -9.25 -14.25
C GLY A 288 8.57 -10.31 -13.41
N PRO A 289 8.88 -10.05 -12.13
CA PRO A 289 9.75 -10.93 -11.34
C PRO A 289 9.13 -12.29 -11.02
N VAL A 290 7.81 -12.36 -10.81
CA VAL A 290 7.13 -13.62 -10.47
C VAL A 290 7.00 -14.51 -11.70
N ALA A 291 6.63 -13.93 -12.85
CA ALA A 291 6.62 -14.67 -14.12
C ALA A 291 8.03 -15.19 -14.46
N ALA A 292 9.06 -14.34 -14.32
CA ALA A 292 10.46 -14.73 -14.54
C ALA A 292 10.93 -15.88 -13.63
N LEU A 293 10.45 -15.95 -12.38
CA LEU A 293 10.76 -17.06 -11.46
C LEU A 293 10.18 -18.39 -11.93
N PHE A 294 8.97 -18.36 -12.50
CA PHE A 294 8.27 -19.56 -12.97
C PHE A 294 8.65 -19.97 -14.40
N GLN A 295 9.15 -19.03 -15.21
CA GLN A 295 9.48 -19.25 -16.62
C GLN A 295 10.35 -20.50 -16.87
N PRO A 296 11.45 -20.75 -16.11
CA PRO A 296 12.31 -21.91 -16.37
C PRO A 296 11.65 -23.26 -16.11
N VAL A 297 10.60 -23.31 -15.28
CA VAL A 297 9.94 -24.55 -14.85
C VAL A 297 8.64 -24.78 -15.61
N LEU A 298 7.88 -23.71 -15.88
CA LEU A 298 6.52 -23.79 -16.42
C LEU A 298 6.41 -23.32 -17.87
N GLY A 299 7.48 -22.79 -18.46
CA GLY A 299 7.50 -22.30 -19.84
C GLY A 299 6.34 -21.33 -20.12
N GLY A 300 5.56 -21.61 -21.17
CA GLY A 300 4.41 -20.77 -21.56
C GLY A 300 3.28 -20.68 -20.53
N ALA A 301 3.23 -21.54 -19.51
CA ALA A 301 2.24 -21.46 -18.44
C ALA A 301 2.62 -20.46 -17.33
N ALA A 302 3.88 -20.00 -17.28
CA ALA A 302 4.37 -19.12 -16.22
C ALA A 302 3.61 -17.79 -16.09
N PRO A 303 3.24 -17.06 -17.17
CA PRO A 303 2.41 -15.86 -17.07
C PRO A 303 1.07 -16.10 -16.37
N ALA A 304 0.36 -17.16 -16.73
CA ALA A 304 -0.94 -17.50 -16.14
C ALA A 304 -0.81 -17.86 -14.65
N VAL A 305 0.20 -18.65 -14.29
CA VAL A 305 0.48 -19.00 -12.89
C VAL A 305 0.87 -17.77 -12.07
N SER A 306 1.68 -16.87 -12.63
CA SER A 306 2.03 -15.59 -11.99
C SER A 306 0.79 -14.76 -11.68
N LEU A 307 -0.13 -14.62 -12.65
CA LEU A 307 -1.39 -13.90 -12.44
C LEU A 307 -2.29 -14.58 -11.40
N ALA A 308 -2.36 -15.90 -11.38
CA ALA A 308 -3.12 -16.66 -10.37
C ALA A 308 -2.56 -16.47 -8.95
N VAL A 309 -1.24 -16.49 -8.80
CA VAL A 309 -0.55 -16.15 -7.54
C VAL A 309 -0.90 -14.72 -7.14
N GLY A 310 -0.83 -13.77 -8.07
CA GLY A 310 -1.23 -12.38 -7.85
C GLY A 310 -2.66 -12.26 -7.33
N ALA A 311 -3.62 -12.95 -7.95
CA ALA A 311 -5.03 -12.95 -7.53
C ALA A 311 -5.23 -13.51 -6.12
N ALA A 312 -4.57 -14.63 -5.79
CA ALA A 312 -4.64 -15.23 -4.46
C ALA A 312 -4.05 -14.30 -3.39
N VAL A 313 -2.89 -13.70 -3.68
CA VAL A 313 -2.26 -12.71 -2.80
C VAL A 313 -3.19 -11.53 -2.61
N LEU A 314 -3.74 -10.96 -3.70
CA LEU A 314 -4.69 -9.83 -3.67
C LEU A 314 -5.92 -10.12 -2.79
N ALA A 315 -6.49 -11.32 -2.87
CA ALA A 315 -7.62 -11.72 -2.03
C ALA A 315 -7.27 -11.69 -0.53
N VAL A 316 -6.09 -12.18 -0.15
CA VAL A 316 -5.60 -12.13 1.24
C VAL A 316 -5.36 -10.67 1.67
N GLY A 317 -4.73 -9.87 0.82
CA GLY A 317 -4.48 -8.46 1.10
C GLY A 317 -5.76 -7.64 1.24
N TRP A 318 -6.78 -7.93 0.43
CA TRP A 318 -8.09 -7.26 0.52
C TRP A 318 -8.78 -7.49 1.87
N LEU A 319 -8.60 -8.68 2.46
CA LEU A 319 -9.10 -9.00 3.80
C LEU A 319 -8.26 -8.35 4.90
N ALA A 320 -6.93 -8.38 4.78
CA ALA A 320 -6.01 -7.98 5.84
C ALA A 320 -5.67 -6.47 5.87
N VAL A 321 -5.80 -5.77 4.75
CA VAL A 321 -5.38 -4.38 4.58
C VAL A 321 -6.59 -3.48 4.32
N ALA A 322 -7.21 -3.03 5.41
CA ALA A 322 -8.44 -2.24 5.30
C ALA A 322 -8.23 -0.78 4.88
N ASP A 323 -7.07 -0.19 5.22
CA ASP A 323 -6.72 1.20 4.91
C ASP A 323 -6.54 1.39 3.39
N PRO A 324 -7.31 2.28 2.73
CA PRO A 324 -7.23 2.44 1.27
C PRO A 324 -5.85 2.86 0.76
N LEU A 325 -5.08 3.63 1.54
CA LEU A 325 -3.74 4.05 1.11
C LEU A 325 -2.76 2.88 1.10
N ARG A 326 -2.68 2.12 2.20
CA ARG A 326 -1.87 0.89 2.25
C ARG A 326 -2.38 -0.15 1.26
N GLY A 327 -3.70 -0.31 1.19
CA GLY A 327 -4.36 -1.28 0.34
C GLY A 327 -4.10 -1.02 -1.13
N GLY A 328 -4.29 0.22 -1.59
CA GLY A 328 -4.03 0.62 -2.98
C GLY A 328 -2.55 0.48 -3.36
N LEU A 329 -1.64 0.96 -2.51
CA LEU A 329 -0.19 0.78 -2.72
C LEU A 329 0.18 -0.70 -2.83
N TRP A 330 -0.28 -1.50 -1.87
CA TRP A 330 0.02 -2.91 -1.79
C TRP A 330 -0.57 -3.67 -2.99
N ALA A 331 -1.81 -3.37 -3.39
CA ALA A 331 -2.47 -3.98 -4.53
C ALA A 331 -1.71 -3.71 -5.83
N MET A 332 -1.31 -2.46 -6.07
CA MET A 332 -0.55 -2.13 -7.28
C MET A 332 0.84 -2.77 -7.28
N LEU A 333 1.54 -2.81 -6.14
CA LEU A 333 2.83 -3.51 -6.06
C LEU A 333 2.68 -5.01 -6.32
N THR A 334 1.61 -5.65 -5.85
CA THR A 334 1.30 -7.06 -6.14
C THR A 334 1.01 -7.27 -7.62
N VAL A 335 0.18 -6.41 -8.21
CA VAL A 335 -0.12 -6.48 -9.65
C VAL A 335 1.15 -6.32 -10.47
N LEU A 336 1.96 -5.30 -10.20
CA LEU A 336 3.22 -5.08 -10.91
C LEU A 336 4.20 -6.25 -10.73
N ALA A 337 4.30 -6.85 -9.54
CA ALA A 337 5.17 -8.01 -9.35
C ALA A 337 4.69 -9.26 -10.13
N CYS A 338 3.39 -9.38 -10.37
CA CYS A 338 2.77 -10.57 -10.97
C CYS A 338 2.41 -10.40 -12.46
N LEU A 339 2.49 -9.19 -12.99
CA LEU A 339 2.28 -8.96 -14.42
C LEU A 339 3.40 -9.63 -15.23
N PRO A 340 3.09 -10.27 -16.38
CA PRO A 340 4.10 -10.88 -17.24
C PRO A 340 5.09 -9.85 -17.79
N THR A 341 4.57 -8.67 -18.14
CA THR A 341 5.35 -7.55 -18.65
C THR A 341 5.17 -6.31 -17.77
N VAL A 342 6.28 -5.69 -17.36
CA VAL A 342 6.35 -4.54 -16.47
C VAL A 342 7.37 -3.53 -17.01
N TYR A 343 6.88 -2.36 -17.39
CA TYR A 343 7.70 -1.22 -17.78
C TYR A 343 7.69 -0.13 -16.70
N PRO A 344 8.67 0.80 -16.66
CA PRO A 344 8.76 1.81 -15.61
C PRO A 344 7.56 2.73 -15.53
N TRP A 345 6.97 3.09 -16.67
CA TRP A 345 5.78 3.94 -16.69
C TRP A 345 4.59 3.29 -15.95
N TYR A 346 4.56 1.96 -15.82
CA TYR A 346 3.52 1.28 -15.03
C TYR A 346 3.60 1.62 -13.54
N PHE A 347 4.77 2.08 -13.06
CA PHE A 347 4.93 2.53 -11.68
C PHE A 347 4.37 3.93 -11.42
N LEU A 348 3.96 4.70 -12.44
CA LEU A 348 3.34 6.02 -12.24
C LEU A 348 2.05 5.95 -11.40
N VAL A 349 1.31 4.84 -11.48
CA VAL A 349 0.14 4.56 -10.62
C VAL A 349 0.50 4.42 -9.13
N VAL A 350 1.75 4.03 -8.82
CA VAL A 350 2.24 3.79 -7.45
C VAL A 350 2.68 5.09 -6.77
N VAL A 351 3.23 6.04 -7.55
CA VAL A 351 3.83 7.28 -7.03
C VAL A 351 2.86 8.08 -6.15
N PRO A 352 1.57 8.30 -6.51
CA PRO A 352 0.61 8.99 -5.64
C PRO A 352 0.49 8.38 -4.25
N PHE A 353 0.42 7.04 -4.15
CA PHE A 353 0.33 6.36 -2.86
C PHE A 353 1.63 6.45 -2.06
N TRP A 354 2.77 6.31 -2.74
CA TRP A 354 4.08 6.39 -2.12
C TRP A 354 4.35 7.78 -1.52
N VAL A 355 3.96 8.86 -2.20
CA VAL A 355 4.10 10.23 -1.70
C VAL A 355 3.41 10.44 -0.35
N LEU A 356 2.26 9.79 -0.14
CA LEU A 356 1.52 9.89 1.11
C LEU A 356 2.12 9.04 2.24
N ARG A 357 3.02 8.11 1.92
CA ARG A 357 3.69 7.19 2.86
C ARG A 357 5.11 6.80 2.36
N PRO A 358 6.06 7.75 2.32
CA PRO A 358 7.32 7.57 1.60
C PRO A 358 8.24 6.58 2.33
N GLY A 359 8.26 5.33 1.86
CA GLY A 359 9.06 4.22 2.40
C GLY A 359 10.28 3.89 1.54
N TRP A 360 11.36 3.44 2.18
CA TRP A 360 12.61 3.02 1.50
C TRP A 360 12.43 1.88 0.49
N PRO A 361 11.60 0.84 0.75
CA PRO A 361 11.43 -0.23 -0.23
C PRO A 361 10.95 0.31 -1.58
N VAL A 362 9.89 1.12 -1.56
CA VAL A 362 9.31 1.68 -2.79
C VAL A 362 10.24 2.72 -3.43
N LEU A 363 10.97 3.52 -2.64
CA LEU A 363 11.98 4.43 -3.20
C LEU A 363 13.02 3.66 -4.01
N TRP A 364 13.57 2.57 -3.46
CA TRP A 364 14.51 1.72 -4.17
C TRP A 364 13.90 1.15 -5.45
N LEU A 365 12.69 0.59 -5.35
CA LEU A 365 12.04 -0.02 -6.50
C LEU A 365 11.81 0.99 -7.64
N LEU A 366 11.42 2.23 -7.32
CA LEU A 366 11.27 3.31 -8.29
C LEU A 366 12.63 3.74 -8.88
N ALA A 367 13.67 3.86 -8.06
CA ALA A 367 15.00 4.24 -8.49
C ALA A 367 15.65 3.19 -9.38
N ALA A 368 15.50 1.91 -9.03
CA ALA A 368 16.07 0.79 -9.77
C ALA A 368 15.41 0.56 -11.14
N GLN A 369 14.29 1.22 -11.44
CA GLN A 369 13.73 1.18 -12.80
C GLN A 369 14.67 1.76 -13.85
N GLY A 370 15.60 2.66 -13.47
CA GLY A 370 16.66 3.11 -14.36
C GLY A 370 17.64 2.00 -14.78
N LEU A 371 17.73 0.90 -14.02
CA LEU A 371 18.53 -0.29 -14.36
C LEU A 371 17.78 -1.25 -15.28
N VAL A 372 16.46 -1.37 -15.05
CA VAL A 372 15.54 -2.31 -15.70
C VAL A 372 15.10 -1.78 -17.06
N THR A 373 15.32 -0.50 -17.36
CA THR A 373 14.82 0.11 -18.59
C THR A 373 15.82 0.96 -19.30
N ALA A 374 15.77 0.84 -20.62
CA ALA A 374 16.39 1.73 -21.57
C ALA A 374 15.34 2.73 -22.10
N PRO A 375 15.56 4.04 -21.92
CA PRO A 375 14.86 5.07 -22.68
C PRO A 375 14.92 4.80 -24.18
N ALA A 376 14.04 5.43 -24.96
CA ALA A 376 13.89 5.16 -26.40
C ALA A 376 15.23 5.05 -27.18
N TRP A 377 16.20 5.95 -26.95
CA TRP A 377 17.51 5.93 -27.63
C TRP A 377 18.45 4.80 -27.20
N LEU A 378 18.22 4.19 -26.04
CA LEU A 378 19.03 3.06 -25.53
C LEU A 378 18.42 1.69 -25.82
N ARG A 379 17.19 1.59 -26.34
CA ARG A 379 16.50 0.30 -26.53
C ARG A 379 17.23 -0.66 -27.47
N GLY A 380 17.98 -0.14 -28.45
CA GLY A 380 18.84 -0.94 -29.33
C GLY A 380 19.95 -1.70 -28.59
N SER A 381 20.31 -1.28 -27.37
CA SER A 381 21.27 -1.96 -26.49
C SER A 381 20.61 -2.96 -25.53
N GLY A 382 19.34 -3.34 -25.78
CA GLY A 382 18.50 -4.18 -24.92
C GLY A 382 17.64 -3.36 -23.95
N LEU A 383 16.61 -3.99 -23.37
CA LEU A 383 15.71 -3.28 -22.46
C LEU A 383 16.22 -3.26 -21.01
N GLY A 384 16.98 -4.26 -20.57
CA GLY A 384 17.48 -4.37 -19.20
C GLY A 384 16.50 -5.02 -18.21
N GLY A 385 15.30 -5.39 -18.63
CA GLY A 385 14.27 -5.98 -17.76
C GLY A 385 14.39 -7.48 -17.49
N GLU A 386 15.58 -8.05 -17.66
CA GLU A 386 15.85 -9.48 -17.52
C GLU A 386 17.17 -9.73 -16.75
N GLY A 387 17.37 -10.95 -16.27
CA GLY A 387 18.62 -11.37 -15.63
C GLY A 387 19.04 -10.51 -14.43
N ALA A 388 20.30 -10.05 -14.46
CA ALA A 388 20.93 -9.34 -13.34
C ALA A 388 20.26 -7.98 -13.01
N ALA A 389 19.76 -7.26 -14.01
CA ALA A 389 19.12 -5.96 -13.79
C ALA A 389 17.73 -6.13 -13.14
N LEU A 390 16.98 -7.15 -13.52
CA LEU A 390 15.75 -7.54 -12.82
C LEU A 390 16.03 -7.92 -11.36
N ALA A 391 17.05 -8.76 -11.12
CA ALA A 391 17.47 -9.13 -9.77
C ALA A 391 17.90 -7.91 -8.93
N ALA A 392 18.65 -6.98 -9.52
CA ALA A 392 19.09 -5.74 -8.87
C ALA A 392 17.92 -4.84 -8.47
N ALA A 393 16.84 -4.80 -9.26
CA ALA A 393 15.65 -4.04 -8.87
C ALA A 393 14.84 -4.71 -7.75
N TRP A 394 14.57 -6.01 -7.87
CA TRP A 394 13.60 -6.68 -7.00
C TRP A 394 14.20 -7.29 -5.72
N LEU A 395 15.42 -7.83 -5.73
CA LEU A 395 15.98 -8.46 -4.52
C LEU A 395 16.22 -7.45 -3.38
N PRO A 396 16.82 -6.26 -3.60
CA PRO A 396 16.96 -5.28 -2.54
C PRO A 396 15.61 -4.69 -2.12
N PHE A 397 14.63 -4.60 -3.03
CA PHE A 397 13.25 -4.25 -2.68
C PHE A 397 12.65 -5.27 -1.69
N LEU A 398 12.76 -6.57 -1.98
CA LEU A 398 12.26 -7.64 -1.11
C LEU A 398 12.98 -7.65 0.25
N TRP A 399 14.30 -7.44 0.25
CA TRP A 399 15.07 -7.32 1.49
C TRP A 399 14.62 -6.09 2.32
N LEU A 400 14.47 -4.92 1.70
CA LEU A 400 13.95 -3.72 2.37
C LEU A 400 12.51 -3.91 2.86
N LEU A 401 11.68 -4.65 2.12
CA LEU A 401 10.32 -4.99 2.52
C LEU A 401 10.33 -5.90 3.75
N ALA A 402 11.16 -6.94 3.76
CA ALA A 402 11.35 -7.83 4.91
C ALA A 402 11.91 -7.08 6.13
N TRP A 403 12.86 -6.15 5.91
CA TRP A 403 13.37 -5.26 6.95
C TRP A 403 12.25 -4.38 7.54
N ARG A 404 11.38 -3.84 6.68
CA ARG A 404 10.24 -3.01 7.09
C ARG A 404 9.23 -3.76 7.98
N LEU A 405 9.11 -5.08 7.86
CA LEU A 405 8.22 -5.88 8.72
C LEU A 405 8.64 -5.81 10.20
N ARG A 406 9.93 -5.59 10.49
CA ARG A 406 10.44 -5.51 11.87
C ARG A 406 10.49 -4.10 12.41
N ARG A 407 10.72 -3.11 11.54
CA ARG A 407 10.89 -1.69 11.94
C ARG A 407 10.36 -0.75 10.86
N PRO A 408 9.75 0.39 11.22
CA PRO A 408 9.36 1.39 10.25
C PRO A 408 10.54 1.85 9.37
N ALA A 409 10.39 1.73 8.04
CA ALA A 409 11.42 2.05 7.06
C ALA A 409 11.02 3.25 6.19
N PHE A 410 10.86 4.42 6.81
CA PHE A 410 10.47 5.65 6.12
C PHE A 410 11.65 6.47 5.58
N VAL A 411 11.48 6.96 4.35
CA VAL A 411 12.37 7.96 3.73
C VAL A 411 12.16 9.30 4.43
N ALA A 412 10.93 9.78 4.52
CA ALA A 412 10.61 11.00 5.27
C ALA A 412 9.64 10.66 6.40
N ARG A 413 9.98 11.05 7.63
CA ARG A 413 9.16 10.79 8.81
C ARG A 413 8.21 11.96 9.05
N ARG A 414 7.09 11.66 9.71
CA ARG A 414 6.20 12.66 10.32
C ARG A 414 6.11 12.35 11.81
N THR A 415 6.10 13.38 12.65
CA THR A 415 5.72 13.22 14.05
C THR A 415 4.20 13.09 14.08
N ALA A 416 3.71 11.87 14.31
CA ALA A 416 2.26 11.61 14.38
C ALA A 416 1.73 11.63 15.81
N PHE A 417 2.56 11.23 16.79
CA PHE A 417 2.20 11.13 18.20
C PHE A 417 3.29 11.70 19.12
N GLY A 418 2.92 12.12 20.33
CA GLY A 418 3.84 12.67 21.35
C GLY A 418 4.84 11.65 21.93
N PRO A 419 5.79 12.04 22.79
CA PRO A 419 6.65 11.09 23.50
C PRO A 419 5.86 10.26 24.54
N VAL A 420 6.33 9.04 24.82
CA VAL A 420 5.81 8.14 25.86
C VAL A 420 6.77 8.15 27.03
N ARG A 421 6.30 8.52 28.23
CA ARG A 421 7.08 8.48 29.47
C ARG A 421 6.54 7.44 30.45
N THR A 422 5.23 7.21 30.42
CA THR A 422 4.55 6.29 31.33
C THR A 422 3.86 5.17 30.57
N LEU A 423 3.93 3.95 31.11
CA LEU A 423 3.27 2.76 30.60
C LEU A 423 2.44 2.12 31.71
N SER A 424 1.17 1.82 31.44
CA SER A 424 0.35 0.96 32.31
C SER A 424 0.18 -0.44 31.73
N VAL A 425 -0.07 -1.42 32.59
CA VAL A 425 -0.47 -2.77 32.19
C VAL A 425 -1.90 -3.03 32.62
N ILE A 426 -2.73 -3.50 31.69
CA ILE A 426 -4.10 -3.93 31.96
C ILE A 426 -4.18 -5.45 31.80
N VAL A 427 -4.70 -6.13 32.82
CA VAL A 427 -4.85 -7.58 32.88
C VAL A 427 -6.34 -7.95 32.98
N PRO A 428 -7.04 -8.20 31.84
CA PRO A 428 -8.41 -8.71 31.86
C PRO A 428 -8.43 -10.12 32.46
N THR A 429 -9.26 -10.32 33.47
CA THR A 429 -9.21 -11.52 34.32
C THR A 429 -10.60 -12.01 34.68
N ARG A 430 -10.78 -13.33 34.74
CA ARG A 430 -11.96 -13.97 35.33
C ARG A 430 -11.64 -15.39 35.80
N ASN A 431 -11.76 -15.64 37.10
CA ASN A 431 -11.48 -16.93 37.74
C ASN A 431 -10.08 -17.48 37.40
N GLU A 432 -9.04 -16.68 37.63
CA GLU A 432 -7.64 -17.02 37.31
C GLU A 432 -6.75 -17.12 38.57
N GLN A 433 -7.32 -17.50 39.72
CA GLN A 433 -6.58 -17.58 40.99
C GLN A 433 -5.30 -18.46 40.90
N ALA A 434 -5.29 -19.46 40.02
CA ALA A 434 -4.17 -20.38 39.84
C ALA A 434 -2.96 -19.78 39.09
N VAL A 435 -3.14 -18.65 38.41
CA VAL A 435 -2.11 -18.08 37.50
C VAL A 435 -1.86 -16.60 37.72
N ILE A 436 -2.85 -15.83 38.20
CA ILE A 436 -2.77 -14.36 38.30
C ILE A 436 -1.58 -13.89 39.14
N GLY A 437 -1.23 -14.60 40.22
CA GLY A 437 -0.07 -14.24 41.06
C GLY A 437 1.26 -14.33 40.31
N ARG A 438 1.42 -15.28 39.37
CA ARG A 438 2.63 -15.38 38.53
C ARG A 438 2.70 -14.22 37.53
N CYS A 439 1.56 -13.88 36.91
CA CYS A 439 1.46 -12.74 36.00
C CYS A 439 1.84 -11.43 36.71
N LEU A 440 1.18 -11.11 37.83
CA LEU A 440 1.44 -9.89 38.57
C LEU A 440 2.83 -9.86 39.20
N GLY A 441 3.35 -11.01 39.65
CA GLY A 441 4.73 -11.15 40.09
C GLY A 441 5.74 -10.75 39.02
N SER A 442 5.52 -11.14 37.76
CA SER A 442 6.38 -10.79 36.62
C SER A 442 6.36 -9.30 36.25
N LEU A 443 5.33 -8.57 36.70
CA LEU A 443 5.22 -7.13 36.48
C LEU A 443 5.96 -6.30 37.55
N ARG A 444 6.33 -6.91 38.69
CA ARG A 444 7.06 -6.19 39.75
C ARG A 444 8.44 -5.80 39.23
N GLN A 445 8.87 -4.59 39.60
CA GLN A 445 10.20 -4.04 39.26
C GLN A 445 10.47 -3.88 37.76
N THR A 446 9.44 -3.88 36.91
CA THR A 446 9.60 -3.67 35.46
C THR A 446 9.50 -2.20 35.04
N GLY A 447 9.25 -1.29 35.99
CA GLY A 447 9.12 0.15 35.75
C GLY A 447 7.78 0.60 35.15
N VAL A 448 6.79 -0.30 35.10
CA VAL A 448 5.40 0.03 34.77
C VAL A 448 4.82 0.96 35.83
N ALA A 449 4.12 2.01 35.39
CA ALA A 449 3.60 3.06 36.28
C ALA A 449 2.31 2.67 37.00
N ASP A 450 1.47 1.83 36.38
CA ASP A 450 0.22 1.35 36.96
C ASP A 450 -0.12 -0.04 36.43
N VAL A 451 -0.62 -0.92 37.30
CA VAL A 451 -1.08 -2.27 36.95
C VAL A 451 -2.54 -2.38 37.35
N VAL A 452 -3.40 -2.58 36.35
CA VAL A 452 -4.85 -2.63 36.52
C VAL A 452 -5.36 -4.03 36.19
N VAL A 453 -5.95 -4.70 37.17
CA VAL A 453 -6.67 -5.96 36.96
C VAL A 453 -8.13 -5.63 36.68
N ALA A 454 -8.58 -5.91 35.46
CA ALA A 454 -9.96 -5.73 35.06
C ALA A 454 -10.72 -7.04 35.30
N ASP A 455 -11.43 -7.13 36.42
CA ASP A 455 -12.13 -8.34 36.83
C ASP A 455 -13.50 -8.44 36.16
N GLY A 456 -13.76 -9.56 35.50
CA GLY A 456 -15.00 -9.88 34.80
C GLY A 456 -16.04 -10.62 35.65
N GLY A 457 -16.03 -10.39 36.97
CA GLY A 457 -16.91 -11.05 37.94
C GLY A 457 -16.37 -12.40 38.40
N SER A 458 -15.15 -12.42 38.96
CA SER A 458 -14.57 -13.65 39.53
C SER A 458 -15.31 -14.07 40.80
N GLY A 459 -15.58 -15.36 40.92
CA GLY A 459 -16.16 -15.98 42.14
C GLY A 459 -15.12 -16.67 43.02
N ASP A 460 -13.85 -16.63 42.63
CA ASP A 460 -12.72 -17.28 43.31
C ASP A 460 -11.80 -16.24 43.98
N ARG A 461 -10.61 -16.65 44.44
CA ARG A 461 -9.67 -15.74 45.13
C ARG A 461 -8.91 -14.78 44.21
N THR A 462 -9.28 -14.64 42.94
CA THR A 462 -8.57 -13.80 41.95
C THR A 462 -8.43 -12.34 42.40
N VAL A 463 -9.52 -11.70 42.82
CA VAL A 463 -9.52 -10.28 43.22
C VAL A 463 -8.68 -10.04 44.47
N ALA A 464 -8.78 -10.95 45.44
CA ALA A 464 -8.00 -10.90 46.67
C ALA A 464 -6.49 -11.02 46.37
N LEU A 465 -6.11 -11.95 45.49
CA LEU A 465 -4.72 -12.11 45.05
C LEU A 465 -4.25 -10.87 44.28
N ALA A 466 -5.04 -10.32 43.37
CA ALA A 466 -4.67 -9.11 42.64
C ALA A 466 -4.34 -7.94 43.56
N SER A 467 -5.18 -7.72 44.58
CA SER A 467 -4.99 -6.67 45.58
C SER A 467 -3.73 -6.91 46.42
N LEU A 468 -3.45 -8.16 46.81
CA LEU A 468 -2.26 -8.55 47.57
C LEU A 468 -0.95 -8.28 46.80
N TYR A 469 -0.98 -8.37 45.48
CA TYR A 469 0.17 -8.04 44.62
C TYR A 469 0.28 -6.53 44.33
N GLY A 470 -0.60 -5.70 44.91
CA GLY A 470 -0.60 -4.25 44.75
C GLY A 470 -1.20 -3.76 43.43
N ALA A 471 -1.91 -4.63 42.69
CA ALA A 471 -2.61 -4.22 41.49
C ALA A 471 -3.94 -3.53 41.85
N ARG A 472 -4.28 -2.49 41.09
CA ARG A 472 -5.58 -1.84 41.21
C ARG A 472 -6.64 -2.71 40.54
N VAL A 473 -7.67 -3.10 41.28
CA VAL A 473 -8.76 -3.93 40.72
C VAL A 473 -9.93 -3.05 40.31
N VAL A 474 -10.42 -3.25 39.09
CA VAL A 474 -11.64 -2.63 38.58
C VAL A 474 -12.61 -3.75 38.21
N VAL A 475 -13.78 -3.74 38.81
CA VAL A 475 -14.86 -4.67 38.44
C VAL A 475 -15.53 -4.15 37.17
N SER A 476 -15.73 -5.05 36.22
CA SER A 476 -16.25 -4.70 34.90
C SER A 476 -17.20 -5.77 34.39
N GLY A 477 -18.26 -5.32 33.73
CA GLY A 477 -19.12 -6.19 32.95
C GLY A 477 -18.59 -6.36 31.51
N GLY A 478 -19.25 -7.24 30.77
CA GLY A 478 -18.92 -7.51 29.37
C GLY A 478 -17.90 -8.63 29.17
N GLY A 479 -17.56 -8.90 27.91
CA GLY A 479 -16.47 -9.83 27.57
C GLY A 479 -15.09 -9.21 27.76
N ARG A 480 -14.04 -9.82 27.21
CA ARG A 480 -12.65 -9.34 27.35
C ARG A 480 -12.49 -7.88 26.91
N GLY A 481 -13.13 -7.46 25.82
CA GLY A 481 -13.09 -6.07 25.36
C GLY A 481 -13.69 -5.06 26.34
N GLY A 482 -14.83 -5.40 26.95
CA GLY A 482 -15.49 -4.56 27.96
C GLY A 482 -14.67 -4.39 29.24
N GLN A 483 -14.00 -5.45 29.67
CA GLN A 483 -13.07 -5.40 30.80
C GLN A 483 -11.93 -4.40 30.53
N ILE A 484 -11.28 -4.53 29.36
CA ILE A 484 -10.18 -3.64 28.97
C ILE A 484 -10.67 -2.20 28.79
N ALA A 485 -11.81 -2.00 28.12
CA ALA A 485 -12.40 -0.68 27.90
C ALA A 485 -12.75 0.02 29.23
N THR A 486 -13.24 -0.73 30.22
CA THR A 486 -13.54 -0.19 31.56
C THR A 486 -12.26 0.24 32.27
N ALA A 487 -11.23 -0.62 32.31
CA ALA A 487 -9.95 -0.30 32.93
C ALA A 487 -9.24 0.90 32.26
N LEU A 488 -9.43 1.08 30.95
CA LEU A 488 -8.85 2.21 30.21
C LEU A 488 -9.45 3.57 30.58
N ARG A 489 -10.69 3.64 31.11
CA ARG A 489 -11.33 4.91 31.49
C ARG A 489 -10.56 5.66 32.57
N ASP A 490 -9.91 4.92 33.46
CA ASP A 490 -9.17 5.47 34.59
C ASP A 490 -7.65 5.46 34.38
N CYS A 491 -7.19 4.87 33.28
CA CYS A 491 -5.77 4.83 32.93
C CYS A 491 -5.32 6.21 32.42
N ARG A 492 -4.32 6.82 33.07
CA ARG A 492 -3.83 8.18 32.73
C ARG A 492 -2.48 8.22 32.02
N THR A 493 -1.85 7.06 31.82
CA THR A 493 -0.51 6.94 31.23
C THR A 493 -0.49 7.21 29.71
N ASP A 494 0.70 7.41 29.16
CA ASP A 494 0.90 7.76 27.74
C ASP A 494 0.68 6.56 26.81
N ALA A 495 1.01 5.36 27.30
CA ALA A 495 0.84 4.09 26.61
C ALA A 495 0.29 3.01 27.55
N VAL A 496 -0.32 2.00 26.94
CA VAL A 496 -0.91 0.85 27.66
C VAL A 496 -0.43 -0.44 27.02
N LEU A 497 -0.16 -1.46 27.83
CA LEU A 497 0.04 -2.85 27.44
C LEU A 497 -1.13 -3.69 28.00
N VAL A 498 -1.82 -4.42 27.14
CA VAL A 498 -2.81 -5.43 27.53
C VAL A 498 -2.10 -6.77 27.61
N LEU A 499 -2.17 -7.42 28.77
CA LEU A 499 -1.50 -8.68 29.06
C LEU A 499 -2.51 -9.72 29.56
N HIS A 500 -2.42 -10.97 29.12
CA HIS A 500 -3.30 -12.02 29.65
C HIS A 500 -2.96 -12.37 31.12
N ALA A 501 -3.98 -12.78 31.87
CA ALA A 501 -3.84 -13.20 33.26
C ALA A 501 -2.97 -14.45 33.46
N ASP A 502 -2.85 -15.31 32.43
CA ASP A 502 -1.98 -16.48 32.42
C ASP A 502 -0.62 -16.25 31.75
N ALA A 503 -0.28 -14.98 31.49
CA ALA A 503 0.98 -14.59 30.86
C ALA A 503 2.04 -14.20 31.90
N VAL A 504 3.30 -14.55 31.63
CA VAL A 504 4.49 -14.10 32.36
C VAL A 504 5.32 -13.22 31.44
N LEU A 505 5.67 -12.03 31.90
CA LEU A 505 6.39 -11.00 31.14
C LEU A 505 7.88 -10.97 31.52
N ASP A 506 8.76 -10.93 30.52
CA ASP A 506 10.18 -10.68 30.76
C ASP A 506 10.40 -9.22 31.23
N PRO A 507 11.30 -8.96 32.21
CA PRO A 507 11.41 -7.64 32.85
C PRO A 507 11.79 -6.47 31.92
N ASP A 508 12.41 -6.76 30.77
CA ASP A 508 12.86 -5.76 29.80
C ASP A 508 11.76 -5.29 28.84
N VAL A 509 10.62 -5.99 28.77
CA VAL A 509 9.57 -5.74 27.78
C VAL A 509 8.96 -4.34 27.91
N PRO A 510 8.58 -3.83 29.10
CA PRO A 510 8.07 -2.47 29.25
C PRO A 510 9.03 -1.40 28.71
N ALA A 511 10.31 -1.51 29.05
CA ALA A 511 11.35 -0.59 28.57
C ALA A 511 11.51 -0.65 27.05
N ARG A 512 11.41 -1.86 26.45
CA ARG A 512 11.42 -2.04 24.99
C ARG A 512 10.23 -1.38 24.31
N ILE A 513 9.03 -1.49 24.87
CA ILE A 513 7.83 -0.83 24.34
C ILE A 513 8.02 0.69 24.32
N VAL A 514 8.41 1.28 25.46
CA VAL A 514 8.62 2.73 25.58
C VAL A 514 9.70 3.21 24.61
N ARG A 515 10.84 2.50 24.56
CA ARG A 515 11.93 2.81 23.62
C ARG A 515 11.48 2.76 22.17
N ALA A 516 10.70 1.75 21.79
CA ALA A 516 10.20 1.59 20.44
C ALA A 516 9.25 2.71 20.05
N LEU A 517 8.26 3.02 20.90
CA LEU A 517 7.31 4.11 20.65
C LEU A 517 8.02 5.46 20.52
N ASN A 518 9.04 5.74 21.35
CA ASN A 518 9.82 6.97 21.26
C ASN A 518 10.77 7.04 20.06
N SER A 519 11.31 5.91 19.62
CA SER A 519 12.19 5.84 18.44
C SER A 519 11.44 6.07 17.12
N TRP A 520 10.13 5.80 17.12
CA TRP A 520 9.24 5.89 15.96
C TRP A 520 7.93 6.61 16.32
N PRO A 521 7.91 7.96 16.29
CA PRO A 521 6.72 8.78 16.57
C PRO A 521 5.51 8.50 15.66
N GLU A 522 5.70 7.77 14.57
CA GLU A 522 4.67 7.34 13.65
C GLU A 522 3.97 6.02 14.02
N VAL A 523 4.51 5.29 15.00
CA VAL A 523 3.96 4.01 15.48
C VAL A 523 2.85 4.27 16.48
N ALA A 524 1.64 3.81 16.17
CA ALA A 524 0.45 3.89 17.00
C ALA A 524 0.45 2.85 18.14
N GLY A 525 1.06 1.69 17.90
CA GLY A 525 1.07 0.56 18.82
C GLY A 525 1.68 -0.69 18.17
N GLY A 526 1.37 -1.85 18.71
CA GLY A 526 1.93 -3.11 18.25
C GLY A 526 1.64 -4.29 19.15
N VAL A 527 2.42 -5.35 18.94
CA VAL A 527 2.39 -6.53 19.79
C VAL A 527 3.79 -6.94 20.24
N VAL A 528 3.85 -7.61 21.38
CA VAL A 528 5.02 -8.34 21.85
C VAL A 528 4.84 -9.82 21.52
N GLY A 529 5.88 -10.44 20.97
CA GLY A 529 5.87 -11.87 20.66
C GLY A 529 5.72 -12.73 21.90
N MET A 530 5.05 -13.87 21.74
CA MET A 530 4.82 -14.84 22.81
C MET A 530 5.45 -16.20 22.50
N ARG A 531 5.63 -17.03 23.53
CA ARG A 531 5.88 -18.48 23.44
C ARG A 531 4.97 -19.21 24.43
N PHE A 532 4.63 -20.46 24.14
CA PHE A 532 3.91 -21.29 25.10
C PHE A 532 4.86 -21.80 26.21
N ASP A 533 4.33 -22.03 27.40
CA ASP A 533 5.01 -22.69 28.53
C ASP A 533 5.23 -24.20 28.30
N ALA A 534 4.45 -24.80 27.39
CA ALA A 534 4.56 -26.20 26.99
C ALA A 534 5.44 -26.40 25.75
N SER A 535 6.14 -27.54 25.69
CA SER A 535 6.95 -27.95 24.55
C SER A 535 6.16 -28.87 23.60
N GLY A 536 6.24 -28.61 22.30
CA GLY A 536 5.61 -29.45 21.28
C GLY A 536 5.74 -28.86 19.88
N ARG A 537 6.00 -29.70 18.86
CA ARG A 537 6.23 -29.25 17.47
C ARG A 537 5.06 -28.39 16.94
N GLY A 538 3.82 -28.77 17.26
CA GLY A 538 2.62 -28.01 16.89
C GLY A 538 2.56 -26.62 17.53
N LEU A 539 2.93 -26.49 18.81
CA LEU A 539 2.96 -25.22 19.53
C LEU A 539 4.08 -24.30 19.02
N THR A 540 5.23 -24.86 18.67
CA THR A 540 6.33 -24.12 18.04
C THR A 540 5.91 -23.58 16.67
N LEU A 541 5.26 -24.40 15.85
CA LEU A 541 4.73 -23.97 14.55
C LEU A 541 3.68 -22.87 14.73
N LEU A 542 2.73 -23.04 15.65
CA LEU A 542 1.69 -22.04 15.93
C LEU A 542 2.29 -20.71 16.40
N THR A 543 3.31 -20.76 17.26
CA THR A 543 4.07 -19.59 17.70
C THR A 543 4.70 -18.86 16.51
N GLY A 544 5.35 -19.60 15.60
CA GLY A 544 5.92 -19.06 14.38
C GLY A 544 4.87 -18.43 13.45
N LEU A 545 3.73 -19.08 13.26
CA LEU A 545 2.62 -18.56 12.46
C LEU A 545 2.00 -17.29 13.07
N ASN A 546 1.85 -17.22 14.39
CA ASN A 546 1.41 -16.03 15.10
C ASN A 546 2.39 -14.87 14.94
N ALA A 547 3.70 -15.13 15.04
CA ALA A 547 4.73 -14.12 14.80
C ALA A 547 4.74 -13.64 13.34
N LEU A 548 4.64 -14.56 12.37
CA LEU A 548 4.59 -14.22 10.94
C LEU A 548 3.35 -13.37 10.62
N ARG A 549 2.17 -13.75 11.12
CA ARG A 549 0.92 -12.98 10.97
C ARG A 549 1.09 -11.57 11.54
N ALA A 550 1.60 -11.43 12.76
CA ALA A 550 1.82 -10.13 13.39
C ALA A 550 2.81 -9.27 12.60
N LEU A 551 3.93 -9.84 12.13
CA LEU A 551 4.91 -9.13 11.32
C LEU A 551 4.34 -8.69 9.95
N ALA A 552 3.67 -9.59 9.24
CA ALA A 552 3.18 -9.35 7.88
C ALA A 552 1.94 -8.45 7.84
N THR A 553 1.00 -8.65 8.77
CA THR A 553 -0.31 -7.98 8.74
C THR A 553 -0.44 -6.90 9.80
N GLY A 554 0.46 -6.82 10.79
CA GLY A 554 0.32 -5.97 11.96
C GLY A 554 -0.88 -6.31 12.85
N ILE A 555 -1.54 -7.45 12.63
CA ILE A 555 -2.65 -7.92 13.43
C ILE A 555 -2.09 -8.73 14.59
N GLY A 556 -2.47 -8.38 15.82
CA GLY A 556 -2.17 -9.13 17.03
C GLY A 556 -3.34 -10.00 17.47
N PHE A 557 -3.05 -11.16 18.07
CA PHE A 557 -4.04 -11.87 18.88
C PHE A 557 -3.81 -11.59 20.35
N GLY A 558 -4.82 -11.82 21.18
CA GLY A 558 -4.82 -11.43 22.59
C GLY A 558 -3.71 -12.09 23.41
N ASP A 559 -3.29 -13.30 23.03
CA ASP A 559 -2.16 -14.06 23.60
C ASP A 559 -0.80 -13.39 23.34
N GLN A 560 -0.73 -12.49 22.35
CA GLN A 560 0.38 -11.59 22.12
C GLN A 560 0.09 -10.29 22.87
N GLY A 561 0.97 -9.88 23.79
CA GLY A 561 0.76 -8.65 24.57
C GLY A 561 0.59 -7.44 23.64
N GLN A 562 -0.60 -6.83 23.65
CA GLN A 562 -0.93 -5.73 22.73
C GLN A 562 -0.64 -4.40 23.40
N PHE A 563 0.18 -3.56 22.78
CA PHE A 563 0.47 -2.23 23.31
C PHE A 563 0.07 -1.14 22.35
N PHE A 564 -0.28 0.02 22.89
CA PHE A 564 -0.68 1.17 22.09
C PHE A 564 -0.50 2.48 22.85
N ARG A 565 -0.35 3.56 22.08
CA ARG A 565 -0.40 4.92 22.60
C ARG A 565 -1.85 5.28 22.93
N ARG A 566 -2.08 5.97 24.03
CA ARG A 566 -3.41 6.45 24.41
C ARG A 566 -3.97 7.46 23.39
N GLU A 567 -3.10 8.34 22.87
CA GLU A 567 -3.44 9.28 21.81
C GLU A 567 -3.91 8.55 20.54
N ALA A 568 -3.17 7.51 20.13
CA ALA A 568 -3.52 6.72 18.95
C ALA A 568 -4.83 5.93 19.14
N LEU A 569 -5.05 5.37 20.33
CA LEU A 569 -6.30 4.68 20.67
C LEU A 569 -7.50 5.65 20.59
N SER A 570 -7.34 6.86 21.12
CA SER A 570 -8.38 7.89 21.10
C SER A 570 -8.73 8.29 19.67
N ALA A 571 -7.71 8.54 18.84
CA ALA A 571 -7.88 8.82 17.41
C ALA A 571 -8.49 7.64 16.62
N ALA A 572 -8.29 6.41 17.11
CA ALA A 572 -8.84 5.18 16.54
C ALA A 572 -10.29 4.89 16.96
N GLY A 573 -10.91 5.76 17.78
CA GLY A 573 -12.27 5.59 18.27
C GLY A 573 -12.40 4.73 19.54
N GLY A 574 -11.33 4.63 20.33
CA GLY A 574 -11.32 3.87 21.59
C GLY A 574 -11.08 2.38 21.44
N PHE A 575 -11.04 1.68 22.58
CA PHE A 575 -10.88 0.22 22.60
C PHE A 575 -12.19 -0.45 22.18
N PRO A 576 -12.15 -1.47 21.30
CA PRO A 576 -13.35 -2.17 20.87
C PRO A 576 -13.96 -2.97 22.03
N ASP A 577 -15.14 -2.56 22.47
CA ASP A 577 -15.95 -3.28 23.46
C ASP A 577 -16.64 -4.49 22.82
N MET A 578 -15.84 -5.51 22.53
CA MET A 578 -16.29 -6.76 21.91
C MET A 578 -16.02 -7.95 22.84
N ALA A 579 -16.90 -8.94 22.81
CA ALA A 579 -16.73 -10.17 23.57
C ALA A 579 -15.63 -11.08 23.01
N LEU A 580 -15.38 -11.02 21.71
CA LEU A 580 -14.30 -11.69 20.99
C LEU A 580 -13.95 -10.90 19.73
N MET A 581 -12.70 -10.99 19.27
CA MET A 581 -12.11 -10.26 18.12
C MET A 581 -11.76 -8.79 18.41
N GLU A 582 -11.84 -8.37 19.67
CA GLU A 582 -11.42 -7.04 20.12
C GLU A 582 -9.94 -6.76 19.82
N ASP A 583 -9.09 -7.78 19.91
CA ASP A 583 -7.66 -7.75 19.62
C ASP A 583 -7.37 -7.52 18.13
N VAL A 584 -8.08 -8.24 17.26
CA VAL A 584 -8.03 -8.10 15.81
C VAL A 584 -8.57 -6.73 15.40
N GLU A 585 -9.72 -6.34 15.94
CA GLU A 585 -10.36 -5.05 15.67
C GLU A 585 -9.46 -3.89 16.07
N LEU A 586 -8.87 -3.94 17.26
CA LEU A 586 -7.92 -2.95 17.75
C LEU A 586 -6.75 -2.80 16.78
N SER A 587 -6.16 -3.91 16.35
CA SER A 587 -5.03 -3.90 15.43
C SER A 587 -5.38 -3.23 14.10
N LEU A 588 -6.56 -3.54 13.54
CA LEU A 588 -7.06 -2.93 12.31
C LEU A 588 -7.31 -1.42 12.48
N ARG A 589 -7.90 -1.00 13.61
CA ARG A 589 -8.14 0.42 13.91
C ARG A 589 -6.84 1.20 14.09
N LEU A 590 -5.89 0.69 14.87
CA LEU A 590 -4.58 1.33 15.05
C LEU A 590 -3.83 1.47 13.72
N ARG A 591 -3.89 0.45 12.85
CA ARG A 591 -3.32 0.52 11.50
C ARG A 591 -3.94 1.60 10.61
N SER A 592 -5.20 1.99 10.85
CA SER A 592 -5.80 3.11 10.11
C SER A 592 -5.24 4.48 10.52
N ILE A 593 -4.72 4.61 11.74
CA ILE A 593 -4.22 5.87 12.30
C ILE A 593 -2.69 6.00 12.16
N GLY A 594 -1.94 4.92 12.44
CA GLY A 594 -0.47 4.93 12.45
C GLY A 594 0.15 3.58 12.11
N GLU A 595 1.48 3.49 12.13
CA GLU A 595 2.16 2.21 11.93
C GLU A 595 1.99 1.30 13.16
N THR A 596 2.08 0.00 12.91
CA THR A 596 2.07 -1.02 13.97
C THR A 596 3.34 -1.85 13.84
N ILE A 597 3.97 -2.17 14.96
CA ILE A 597 5.20 -2.97 14.99
C ILE A 597 4.98 -4.28 15.76
N SER A 598 5.77 -5.30 15.44
CA SER A 598 5.90 -6.49 16.27
C SER A 598 7.26 -6.43 16.95
N LEU A 599 7.26 -6.38 18.29
CA LEU A 599 8.44 -6.62 19.09
C LEU A 599 8.68 -8.14 19.16
N GLY A 600 9.94 -8.55 19.33
CA GLY A 600 10.29 -9.97 19.51
C GLY A 600 9.65 -10.59 20.76
N GLY A 601 10.14 -11.76 21.16
CA GLY A 601 9.67 -12.47 22.35
C GLY A 601 9.76 -11.66 23.65
N GLY A 602 9.28 -12.27 24.73
CA GLY A 602 9.24 -11.67 26.06
C GLY A 602 7.96 -11.97 26.84
N ILE A 603 7.05 -12.74 26.25
CA ILE A 603 5.83 -13.19 26.91
C ILE A 603 5.76 -14.71 26.86
N VAL A 604 5.51 -15.33 28.00
CA VAL A 604 5.20 -16.77 28.11
C VAL A 604 3.74 -16.92 28.46
N VAL A 605 2.97 -17.67 27.68
CA VAL A 605 1.55 -17.93 27.90
C VAL A 605 1.25 -19.41 28.10
N SER A 606 0.14 -19.72 28.76
CA SER A 606 -0.23 -21.12 29.00
C SER A 606 -0.65 -21.85 27.72
N GLY A 607 -0.04 -23.01 27.47
CA GLY A 607 -0.41 -23.94 26.40
C GLY A 607 -1.66 -24.76 26.70
N ARG A 608 -2.28 -24.62 27.88
CA ARG A 608 -3.39 -25.46 28.39
C ARG A 608 -4.52 -25.67 27.38
N ARG A 609 -4.87 -24.64 26.62
CA ARG A 609 -5.98 -24.69 25.63
C ARG A 609 -5.69 -25.62 24.45
N TRP A 610 -4.42 -25.74 24.11
CA TRP A 610 -3.92 -26.53 22.99
C TRP A 610 -3.57 -27.97 23.40
N ALA A 611 -3.66 -28.30 24.68
CA ALA A 611 -3.52 -29.66 25.19
C ALA A 611 -4.71 -30.55 24.78
N GLY A 612 -4.49 -31.87 24.85
CA GLY A 612 -5.47 -32.89 24.50
C GLY A 612 -5.63 -33.14 22.98
N PRO A 613 -6.49 -34.10 22.59
CA PRO A 613 -6.72 -34.42 21.18
C PRO A 613 -7.37 -33.25 20.42
N GLY A 614 -7.20 -33.24 19.09
CA GLY A 614 -7.87 -32.28 18.21
C GLY A 614 -7.16 -30.94 17.99
N PHE A 615 -5.85 -30.85 18.18
CA PHE A 615 -5.05 -29.63 17.95
C PHE A 615 -5.30 -29.00 16.57
N GLY A 616 -5.23 -29.80 15.49
CA GLY A 616 -5.43 -29.30 14.12
C GLY A 616 -6.82 -28.72 13.88
N GLY A 617 -7.86 -29.36 14.42
CA GLY A 617 -9.25 -28.87 14.34
C GLY A 617 -9.43 -27.55 15.08
N LYS A 618 -8.85 -27.40 16.28
CA LYS A 618 -8.84 -26.14 17.03
C LYS A 618 -8.14 -25.02 16.25
N ALA A 619 -6.97 -25.31 15.66
CA ALA A 619 -6.20 -24.34 14.88
C ALA A 619 -6.95 -23.89 13.62
N ALA A 620 -7.51 -24.83 12.85
CA ALA A 620 -8.33 -24.54 11.68
C ALA A 620 -9.58 -23.72 12.05
N GLY A 621 -10.20 -24.02 13.20
CA GLY A 621 -11.32 -23.26 13.74
C GLY A 621 -10.99 -21.79 14.01
N VAL A 622 -9.82 -21.51 14.60
CA VAL A 622 -9.32 -20.13 14.83
C VAL A 622 -9.09 -19.41 13.51
N VAL A 623 -8.41 -20.05 12.55
CA VAL A 623 -8.13 -19.44 11.23
C VAL A 623 -9.43 -19.14 10.49
N ARG A 624 -10.39 -20.08 10.46
CA ARG A 624 -11.69 -19.87 9.82
C ARG A 624 -12.48 -18.74 10.48
N LEU A 625 -12.47 -18.65 11.81
CA LEU A 625 -13.14 -17.59 12.55
C LEU A 625 -12.51 -16.22 12.27
N PHE A 626 -11.18 -16.15 12.24
CA PHE A 626 -10.42 -14.95 11.92
C PHE A 626 -10.70 -14.46 10.49
N LEU A 627 -10.62 -15.32 9.49
CA LEU A 627 -10.92 -14.95 8.10
C LEU A 627 -12.38 -14.54 7.92
N ALA A 628 -13.31 -15.25 8.58
CA ALA A 628 -14.73 -14.88 8.57
C ALA A 628 -14.98 -13.52 9.23
N TYR A 629 -14.26 -13.20 10.31
CA TYR A 629 -14.33 -11.87 10.94
C TYR A 629 -13.83 -10.79 9.98
N LEU A 630 -12.66 -10.97 9.35
CA LEU A 630 -12.12 -10.00 8.39
C LEU A 630 -13.08 -9.75 7.22
N ALA A 631 -13.63 -10.82 6.64
CA ALA A 631 -14.60 -10.70 5.53
C ALA A 631 -15.88 -9.99 5.97
N ALA A 632 -16.46 -10.39 7.11
CA ALA A 632 -17.65 -9.74 7.65
C ALA A 632 -17.39 -8.25 7.94
N ARG A 633 -16.23 -7.92 8.52
CA ARG A 633 -15.83 -6.54 8.78
C ARG A 633 -15.69 -5.73 7.50
N ARG A 634 -15.05 -6.29 6.48
CA ARG A 634 -14.85 -5.63 5.18
C ARG A 634 -16.18 -5.28 4.51
N LEU A 635 -17.16 -6.17 4.64
CA LEU A 635 -18.50 -6.04 4.08
C LEU A 635 -19.48 -5.27 4.98
N GLY A 636 -19.08 -4.91 6.22
CA GLY A 636 -19.96 -4.21 7.16
C GLY A 636 -20.97 -5.10 7.87
N LEU A 637 -20.76 -6.41 7.82
CA LEU A 637 -21.61 -7.46 8.38
C LEU A 637 -21.05 -8.04 9.69
N ALA A 638 -19.97 -7.45 10.22
CA ALA A 638 -19.39 -7.91 11.49
C ALA A 638 -20.30 -7.59 12.67
N ASP A 639 -20.49 -8.57 13.56
CA ASP A 639 -21.20 -8.36 14.82
C ASP A 639 -20.39 -7.41 15.72
N PRO A 640 -20.87 -6.19 15.99
CA PRO A 640 -20.13 -5.17 16.74
C PRO A 640 -19.95 -5.55 18.21
N THR A 641 -20.73 -6.49 18.74
CA THR A 641 -20.62 -6.96 20.13
C THR A 641 -19.64 -8.13 20.27
N GLY A 642 -19.26 -8.76 19.17
CA GLY A 642 -18.43 -9.97 19.16
C GLY A 642 -19.07 -11.23 19.77
N ARG A 643 -20.32 -11.17 20.23
CA ARG A 643 -21.00 -12.28 20.93
C ARG A 643 -21.23 -13.49 20.02
N ARG A 644 -21.53 -13.26 18.73
CA ARG A 644 -21.66 -14.34 17.73
C ARG A 644 -20.36 -15.11 17.56
N TYR A 645 -19.23 -14.39 17.52
CA TYR A 645 -17.91 -15.03 17.42
C TYR A 645 -17.56 -15.76 18.71
N TYR A 646 -17.87 -15.17 19.87
CA TYR A 646 -17.69 -15.82 21.17
C TYR A 646 -18.44 -17.15 21.26
N ARG A 647 -19.74 -17.16 20.91
CA ARG A 647 -20.57 -18.38 20.93
C ARG A 647 -20.01 -19.46 20.02
N ARG A 648 -19.59 -19.07 18.81
CA ARG A 648 -18.99 -20.00 17.84
C ARG A 648 -17.67 -20.57 18.33
N TYR A 649 -16.90 -19.80 19.10
CA TYR A 649 -15.56 -20.18 19.54
C TYR A 649 -15.56 -21.00 20.84
N TYR A 650 -16.41 -20.66 21.81
CA TYR A 650 -16.47 -21.32 23.11
C TYR A 650 -17.64 -22.31 23.24
N GLY A 651 -18.55 -22.37 22.27
CA GLY A 651 -19.72 -23.25 22.31
C GLY A 651 -20.78 -22.87 23.35
N ARG A 652 -20.65 -21.69 23.97
CA ARG A 652 -21.55 -21.19 25.02
C ARG A 652 -21.78 -19.68 24.87
N PRO A 653 -22.91 -19.14 25.37
CA PRO A 653 -23.11 -17.69 25.39
C PRO A 653 -22.03 -16.99 26.22
N SER A 654 -21.70 -15.75 25.86
CA SER A 654 -20.87 -14.90 26.71
C SER A 654 -21.57 -14.69 28.05
N HIS A 655 -20.82 -14.66 29.14
CA HIS A 655 -21.32 -14.61 30.53
C HIS A 655 -22.06 -13.32 30.97
N HIS A 656 -22.63 -12.57 30.01
CA HIS A 656 -23.54 -11.46 30.26
C HIS A 656 -24.77 -11.58 29.34
N THR A 657 -25.76 -12.33 29.81
CA THR A 657 -27.17 -12.04 29.59
C THR A 657 -27.60 -11.06 30.67
N ALA A 658 -27.46 -9.78 30.42
CA ALA A 658 -28.30 -8.77 31.03
C ALA A 658 -28.81 -7.94 29.85
N GLU A 659 -30.13 -7.87 29.76
CA GLU A 659 -30.92 -7.26 28.68
C GLU A 659 -30.53 -5.81 28.40
#